data_AF-A0AA85C3X4-F1
#
_entry.id   AF-A0AA85C3X4-F1
#
_cell.length_a   1.000
_cell.length_b   1.000
_cell.length_c   1.000
_cell.angle_alpha   90.00
_cell.angle_beta   90.00
_cell.angle_gamma   90.00
#
_symmetry.space_group_name_H-M   'P 1'
#
loop_
_entity.id
_entity.type
_entity.pdbx_description
1 polymer ?
#
loop_
_entity_poly.entity_id
_entity_poly.type
_entity_poly.pdbx_seq_one_letter_code
_entity_poly.pdbx_strand_id
1 'polypeptide(L)'
;MNLSSILITFLACLLTLGFSMPSYEYVSSVVETEFIISYYKHSCAQSRHRFLKSILNSFPLNYSIMERWYPPSNAIEKKSDFDVIKTLNLSRMNVSNFIQYLSNISQIKSVSPQKQINRVLLNYDINDEEFSQNTNRFDSRRNLKLFGDSQRYSSPGTLPLDPLKQPWKLLQAEYAWSRGLCGNGVRVGIFDTGLASPDHKHFSLSNIIERTDWTVDITNRSYSDDYIEALDRHGHGTYVTGLIAAQNSNLYYSKFINSFNKHDDSTCPPWGFAPRADLFIFRVFTDTQISYTSWFLDAFNYAISRKLHVINLSIGGPDFLDKPFVDKVLELSANGILLVSAIGNDGPLFGTLNNPADQMDVLGVGGVDALGRVARFSSRGMTGWELPAGYGRVKPDIVTFSTGVISSNLDGKCRVLSGTSVASPIVTGVVSLLINAALNHNANLINHENGSLYYMNNVDNYPFVPINPISIKQALIASANQLDSVRVFGTNSIKWLQETDQSSMFEQGAGLVNLQSALEIVQRMKPQASLMPSYLDLTQCPYMWPYCSQPLYSTMQPIIINITILNSMDVAGRIEKPPIYHPYINYNGHRLHVGISYSEYLWPWVGYLAVYLSVTPDSIDDIIPSSRFSGVAEGYISLVVESYDNIRNLSLSTNLRLPIKANIVPIPHRSKRILFDQFHSIHYPSGFIPRDDLTRSKEPLDWLGDHIHTNFLDLYTHLRRKSYFIEVLTSTFDCFNASNYGTFLIIDPEEEFFPYEVEKLFIDVTEKGLSLIVFADWYNTSVMKSLRFYDTNTRRLWTPDTGGSNLPALNELLRPFEIEFGDSVFSGNYVIGHRTVAYHSGSSLRKFPNQAIANHTGRTALLKVNLVDIGKQFIQHDSMFSKSESETSLEGDKILVNSEPNLRLKPIIGKDPTPAILGLWTPIVENVVSEMGRLSVYGDSDCLSSTHLSSNCFWLLDALLQFSTSSMGRIPRILIEQMFTPNTDVWFDSSLTAPSRSKNSQLNLYSNVIKKEWDSSTLNTSYLPLEAYYSVKSCYIAPTASISIDKDEPNESFYHPQRLLLYPVELYPSEKLYTTHYCHSFTSILSSDKNSFLINKPKLLLQSINDFIQLDLYTSYNVTFICFIILLIVVCYFCKHCIMYFSNSILYVTGWILSMIRYMLVRILFGLYNLWRVHISDFSKKVFSKVYATNNSTGSSSSTTDETSRLSPSIVQKISQQNRSNIHVCVHR
;
A
#
# COMPACT_ATOMS: atom_id res chain seq x y z
N MET A 1 -33.21 -14.93 39.79
CA MET A 1 -33.24 -14.66 38.33
C MET A 1 -32.66 -13.27 38.08
N ASN A 2 -32.17 -13.00 36.87
CA ASN A 2 -31.74 -11.69 36.35
C ASN A 2 -30.79 -10.85 37.24
N LEU A 3 -29.48 -11.05 37.06
CA LEU A 3 -28.49 -9.95 37.12
C LEU A 3 -27.19 -10.33 36.39
N SER A 4 -26.76 -11.60 36.50
CA SER A 4 -25.55 -12.13 35.86
C SER A 4 -25.57 -12.06 34.32
N SER A 5 -26.73 -12.27 33.70
CA SER A 5 -26.91 -12.20 32.24
C SER A 5 -26.70 -10.79 31.67
N ILE A 6 -26.94 -9.74 32.45
CA ILE A 6 -26.77 -8.34 32.03
C ILE A 6 -25.31 -7.90 32.26
N LEU A 7 -24.68 -8.33 33.36
CA LEU A 7 -23.29 -7.98 33.64
C LEU A 7 -22.32 -8.60 32.62
N ILE A 8 -22.62 -9.81 32.11
CA ILE A 8 -21.80 -10.49 31.10
C ILE A 8 -21.93 -9.81 29.72
N THR A 9 -23.11 -9.36 29.31
CA THR A 9 -23.25 -8.58 28.06
C THR A 9 -22.62 -7.19 28.16
N PHE A 10 -22.67 -6.54 29.34
CA PHE A 10 -21.98 -5.26 29.53
C PHE A 10 -20.45 -5.39 29.51
N LEU A 11 -19.87 -6.45 30.11
CA LEU A 11 -18.43 -6.70 30.01
C LEU A 11 -17.99 -7.11 28.60
N ALA A 12 -18.81 -7.86 27.86
CA ALA A 12 -18.50 -8.24 26.47
C ALA A 12 -18.40 -6.99 25.56
N CYS A 13 -19.35 -6.05 25.69
CA CYS A 13 -19.37 -4.81 24.91
C CYS A 13 -18.20 -3.86 25.25
N LEU A 14 -17.68 -3.91 26.49
CA LEU A 14 -16.52 -3.13 26.94
C LEU A 14 -15.16 -3.73 26.54
N LEU A 15 -15.12 -4.93 25.96
CA LEU A 15 -13.90 -5.56 25.46
C LEU A 15 -13.71 -5.45 23.94
N THR A 16 -14.73 -4.97 23.22
CA THR A 16 -14.66 -4.69 21.76
C THR A 16 -14.29 -3.24 21.44
N LEU A 17 -14.03 -2.39 22.44
CA LEU A 17 -13.42 -1.07 22.27
C LEU A 17 -11.91 -1.18 21.99
N GLY A 18 -11.57 -1.73 20.83
CA GLY A 18 -10.29 -1.44 20.20
C GLY A 18 -10.29 0.04 19.81
N PHE A 19 -9.22 0.76 20.15
CA PHE A 19 -9.02 2.11 19.63
C PHE A 19 -8.97 2.04 18.10
N SER A 20 -9.92 2.68 17.42
CA SER A 20 -9.86 2.87 15.98
C SER A 20 -8.65 3.74 15.66
N MET A 21 -7.63 3.12 15.05
CA MET A 21 -6.68 3.85 14.23
C MET A 21 -7.47 4.59 13.13
N PRO A 22 -7.06 5.79 12.70
CA PRO A 22 -7.75 6.48 11.60
C PRO A 22 -7.49 5.73 10.28
N SER A 23 -8.34 4.76 9.98
CA SER A 23 -8.39 4.07 8.70
C SER A 23 -9.00 4.99 7.64
N TYR A 24 -8.48 4.86 6.43
CA TYR A 24 -8.96 5.60 5.26
C TYR A 24 -9.45 4.58 4.24
N GLU A 25 -10.69 4.72 3.79
CA GLU A 25 -11.23 3.93 2.70
C GLU A 25 -10.88 4.64 1.38
N TYR A 26 -10.18 3.93 0.50
CA TYR A 26 -9.72 4.45 -0.79
C TYR A 26 -10.63 3.94 -1.89
N VAL A 27 -11.50 4.81 -2.38
CA VAL A 27 -12.43 4.52 -3.46
C VAL A 27 -11.84 5.12 -4.74
N SER A 28 -11.35 4.24 -5.64
CA SER A 28 -11.03 4.62 -7.03
C SER A 28 -12.33 5.00 -7.78
N SER A 29 -12.24 5.28 -9.07
CA SER A 29 -13.00 6.35 -9.75
C SER A 29 -12.48 6.39 -11.19
N VAL A 30 -13.32 6.61 -12.19
CA VAL A 30 -12.93 7.01 -13.55
C VAL A 30 -13.93 8.06 -13.98
N VAL A 31 -13.39 9.12 -14.57
CA VAL A 31 -14.23 10.08 -15.25
C VAL A 31 -14.61 9.48 -16.59
N GLU A 32 -15.70 8.72 -16.56
CA GLU A 32 -16.52 8.26 -17.67
C GLU A 32 -16.19 8.94 -19.02
N THR A 33 -16.40 10.26 -19.12
CA THR A 33 -16.27 11.00 -20.38
C THR A 33 -14.84 11.34 -20.81
N GLU A 34 -13.82 11.13 -19.97
CA GLU A 34 -12.47 11.72 -20.10
C GLU A 34 -11.36 10.66 -20.23
N PHE A 35 -10.55 10.81 -21.29
CA PHE A 35 -9.47 9.89 -21.64
C PHE A 35 -8.11 10.58 -21.62
N ILE A 36 -7.17 10.01 -20.89
CA ILE A 36 -5.75 10.36 -20.91
C ILE A 36 -5.13 9.70 -22.16
N ILE A 37 -4.58 10.52 -23.05
CA ILE A 37 -3.78 10.07 -24.21
C ILE A 37 -2.34 10.47 -23.96
N SER A 38 -1.43 9.50 -23.89
CA SER A 38 0.01 9.74 -23.75
C SER A 38 0.75 9.61 -25.08
N TYR A 39 1.89 10.26 -25.20
CA TYR A 39 2.70 10.38 -26.41
C TYR A 39 4.17 10.10 -26.11
N TYR A 40 4.88 9.51 -27.07
CA TYR A 40 6.34 9.31 -26.95
C TYR A 40 7.16 10.62 -26.96
N LYS A 41 6.55 11.78 -27.30
CA LYS A 41 7.28 13.05 -27.52
C LYS A 41 6.63 14.25 -26.82
N HIS A 42 7.34 14.74 -25.80
CA HIS A 42 7.11 16.03 -25.13
C HIS A 42 7.03 17.18 -26.16
N SER A 43 5.82 17.64 -26.44
CA SER A 43 5.53 18.58 -27.53
C SER A 43 4.51 19.62 -27.10
N CYS A 44 4.47 20.77 -27.77
CA CYS A 44 3.64 21.90 -27.35
C CYS A 44 2.13 21.57 -27.44
N ALA A 45 1.32 22.03 -26.49
CA ALA A 45 -0.13 21.79 -26.45
C ALA A 45 -0.82 22.13 -27.78
N GLN A 46 -0.52 23.29 -28.38
CA GLN A 46 -1.06 23.66 -29.70
C GLN A 46 -0.67 22.67 -30.83
N SER A 47 0.44 21.94 -30.70
CA SER A 47 0.87 20.89 -31.64
C SER A 47 0.12 19.59 -31.39
N ARG A 48 0.03 19.14 -30.13
CA ARG A 48 -0.73 17.93 -29.74
C ARG A 48 -2.22 18.10 -30.05
N HIS A 49 -2.78 19.27 -29.76
CA HIS A 49 -4.17 19.61 -30.08
C HIS A 49 -4.41 19.64 -31.60
N ARG A 50 -3.44 20.07 -32.44
CA ARG A 50 -3.55 19.96 -33.90
C ARG A 50 -3.50 18.50 -34.37
N PHE A 51 -2.59 17.69 -33.82
CA PHE A 51 -2.46 16.27 -34.11
C PHE A 51 -3.75 15.50 -33.74
N LEU A 52 -4.23 15.66 -32.50
CA LEU A 52 -5.52 15.11 -32.05
C LEU A 52 -6.67 15.56 -32.93
N LYS A 53 -6.77 16.86 -33.27
CA LYS A 53 -7.82 17.36 -34.17
C LYS A 53 -7.74 16.73 -35.56
N SER A 54 -6.54 16.48 -36.10
CA SER A 54 -6.38 15.79 -37.39
C SER A 54 -6.83 14.33 -37.37
N ILE A 55 -6.74 13.65 -36.23
CA ILE A 55 -7.18 12.26 -36.04
C ILE A 55 -8.68 12.18 -35.73
N LEU A 56 -9.19 13.08 -34.89
CA LEU A 56 -10.55 12.99 -34.35
C LEU A 56 -11.60 13.68 -35.24
N ASN A 57 -11.21 14.65 -36.07
CA ASN A 57 -12.15 15.28 -37.03
C ASN A 57 -12.60 14.34 -38.16
N SER A 58 -11.91 13.22 -38.39
CA SER A 58 -12.38 12.15 -39.28
C SER A 58 -13.40 11.20 -38.63
N PHE A 59 -13.69 11.36 -37.34
CA PHE A 59 -14.72 10.58 -36.63
C PHE A 59 -15.97 11.42 -36.37
N PRO A 60 -17.17 10.81 -36.39
CA PRO A 60 -18.43 11.47 -36.02
C PRO A 60 -18.59 11.59 -34.49
N LEU A 61 -17.51 11.96 -33.78
CA LEU A 61 -17.46 12.09 -32.33
C LEU A 61 -17.53 13.57 -31.92
N ASN A 62 -18.39 13.90 -30.95
CA ASN A 62 -18.35 15.20 -30.29
C ASN A 62 -17.38 15.15 -29.11
N TYR A 63 -16.28 15.90 -29.18
CA TYR A 63 -15.19 15.90 -28.20
C TYR A 63 -14.66 17.31 -27.93
N SER A 64 -14.13 17.52 -26.73
CA SER A 64 -13.31 18.66 -26.36
C SER A 64 -12.01 18.18 -25.73
N ILE A 65 -10.89 18.73 -26.18
CA ILE A 65 -9.61 18.55 -25.47
C ILE A 65 -9.67 19.48 -24.26
N MET A 66 -9.44 18.95 -23.07
CA MET A 66 -9.53 19.75 -21.84
C MET A 66 -8.32 20.67 -21.75
N GLU A 67 -8.58 21.97 -21.66
CA GLU A 67 -7.50 22.95 -21.48
C GLU A 67 -6.99 22.87 -20.03
N ARG A 68 -5.72 22.51 -19.90
CA ARG A 68 -4.99 22.51 -18.63
C ARG A 68 -4.30 23.84 -18.45
N TRP A 69 -4.54 24.48 -17.30
CA TRP A 69 -3.87 25.71 -16.90
C TRP A 69 -2.57 25.38 -16.18
N TYR A 70 -1.49 26.03 -16.59
CA TYR A 70 -0.19 25.94 -15.93
C TYR A 70 0.07 27.28 -15.21
N PRO A 71 0.76 27.29 -14.05
CA PRO A 71 1.07 28.54 -13.36
C PRO A 71 1.89 29.48 -14.25
N PRO A 72 1.64 30.80 -14.24
CA PRO A 72 2.21 31.77 -15.18
C PRO A 72 3.71 32.09 -14.94
N SER A 73 4.47 31.17 -14.34
CA SER A 73 5.87 31.37 -13.93
C SER A 73 6.86 30.58 -14.81
N ASN A 74 7.03 31.11 -16.02
CA ASN A 74 8.09 30.87 -17.02
C ASN A 74 8.06 29.58 -17.86
N ALA A 75 7.85 29.78 -19.16
CA ALA A 75 8.45 29.09 -20.32
C ALA A 75 8.23 27.58 -20.54
N ILE A 76 7.99 26.78 -19.51
CA ILE A 76 7.69 25.33 -19.63
C ILE A 76 6.26 25.10 -20.18
N GLU A 77 5.38 26.09 -19.96
CA GLU A 77 3.92 26.25 -20.21
C GLU A 77 3.22 25.51 -21.38
N LYS A 78 3.93 24.83 -22.28
CA LYS A 78 3.32 24.16 -23.44
C LYS A 78 3.74 22.71 -23.60
N LYS A 79 4.92 22.28 -23.13
CA LYS A 79 5.42 20.91 -23.38
C LYS A 79 4.99 19.94 -22.29
N SER A 80 4.08 19.04 -22.68
CA SER A 80 3.60 17.87 -21.92
C SER A 80 3.64 16.67 -22.86
N ASP A 81 3.70 15.47 -22.27
CA ASP A 81 3.70 14.17 -22.92
C ASP A 81 2.31 13.50 -22.95
N PHE A 82 1.30 14.07 -22.30
CA PHE A 82 -0.10 13.64 -22.43
C PHE A 82 -1.05 14.79 -22.78
N ASP A 83 -2.31 14.47 -23.08
CA ASP A 83 -3.50 15.34 -23.06
C ASP A 83 -4.72 14.57 -22.52
N VAL A 84 -5.73 15.30 -22.04
CA VAL A 84 -7.02 14.74 -21.63
C VAL A 84 -8.10 15.14 -22.65
N ILE A 85 -8.88 14.18 -23.13
CA ILE A 85 -10.01 14.43 -24.04
C ILE A 85 -11.32 14.05 -23.37
N LYS A 86 -12.20 15.04 -23.22
CA LYS A 86 -13.60 14.87 -22.82
C LYS A 86 -14.45 14.57 -24.05
N THR A 87 -15.35 13.61 -23.92
CA THR A 87 -16.15 13.05 -25.02
C THR A 87 -17.62 13.02 -24.64
N LEU A 88 -18.47 13.66 -25.44
CA LEU A 88 -19.87 13.93 -25.07
C LEU A 88 -20.85 12.90 -25.65
N ASN A 89 -20.56 12.38 -26.84
CA ASN A 89 -21.47 11.46 -27.57
C ASN A 89 -20.85 10.06 -27.76
N LEU A 90 -19.90 9.65 -26.91
CA LEU A 90 -19.13 8.43 -27.14
C LEU A 90 -19.97 7.14 -26.99
N SER A 91 -21.16 7.20 -26.38
CA SER A 91 -22.11 6.08 -26.27
C SER A 91 -22.55 5.45 -27.61
N ARG A 92 -22.29 6.11 -28.76
CA ARG A 92 -22.50 5.53 -30.11
C ARG A 92 -21.31 4.73 -30.65
N MET A 93 -20.17 4.68 -29.95
CA MET A 93 -19.00 3.87 -30.29
C MET A 93 -18.58 3.05 -29.07
N ASN A 94 -18.14 1.80 -29.27
CA ASN A 94 -17.58 1.02 -28.16
C ASN A 94 -16.28 1.70 -27.66
N VAL A 95 -16.21 1.98 -26.36
CA VAL A 95 -15.04 2.56 -25.68
C VAL A 95 -13.76 1.78 -26.02
N SER A 96 -13.86 0.44 -26.07
CA SER A 96 -12.75 -0.45 -26.41
C SER A 96 -12.23 -0.20 -27.83
N ASN A 97 -13.13 0.00 -28.80
CA ASN A 97 -12.75 0.28 -30.20
C ASN A 97 -12.08 1.66 -30.33
N PHE A 98 -12.52 2.65 -29.56
CA PHE A 98 -11.92 3.99 -29.52
C PHE A 98 -10.49 3.95 -28.94
N ILE A 99 -10.31 3.26 -27.81
CA ILE A 99 -9.00 3.04 -27.18
C ILE A 99 -8.07 2.27 -28.14
N GLN A 100 -8.55 1.17 -28.73
CA GLN A 100 -7.76 0.34 -29.65
C GLN A 100 -7.35 1.11 -30.92
N TYR A 101 -8.27 1.86 -31.53
CA TYR A 101 -7.95 2.67 -32.71
C TYR A 101 -6.84 3.69 -32.43
N LEU A 102 -6.94 4.43 -31.32
CA LEU A 102 -5.91 5.42 -30.96
C LEU A 102 -4.60 4.77 -30.52
N SER A 103 -4.64 3.61 -29.87
CA SER A 103 -3.42 2.89 -29.43
C SER A 103 -2.62 2.31 -30.60
N ASN A 104 -3.24 2.14 -31.79
CA ASN A 104 -2.56 1.72 -33.01
C ASN A 104 -1.82 2.88 -33.74
N ILE A 105 -1.86 4.11 -33.22
CA ILE A 105 -1.24 5.29 -33.85
C ILE A 105 0.17 5.49 -33.31
N SER A 106 1.19 5.42 -34.17
CA SER A 106 2.61 5.32 -33.77
C SER A 106 3.18 6.47 -32.92
N GLN A 107 2.55 7.64 -32.87
CA GLN A 107 2.96 8.74 -31.98
C GLN A 107 2.30 8.68 -30.59
N ILE A 108 1.24 7.87 -30.42
CA ILE A 108 0.54 7.65 -29.15
C ILE A 108 1.22 6.47 -28.43
N LYS A 109 1.56 6.67 -27.15
CA LYS A 109 2.17 5.65 -26.29
C LYS A 109 1.10 4.78 -25.61
N SER A 110 0.03 5.41 -25.12
CA SER A 110 -1.14 4.72 -24.57
C SER A 110 -2.38 5.60 -24.61
N VAL A 111 -3.56 4.97 -24.55
CA VAL A 111 -4.82 5.63 -24.18
C VAL A 111 -5.41 4.91 -22.99
N SER A 112 -5.84 5.67 -21.98
CA SER A 112 -6.39 5.15 -20.73
C SER A 112 -7.51 6.08 -20.24
N PRO A 113 -8.58 5.56 -19.61
CA PRO A 113 -9.57 6.42 -18.97
C PRO A 113 -8.92 7.21 -17.81
N GLN A 114 -9.36 8.44 -17.56
CA GLN A 114 -8.85 9.25 -16.45
C GLN A 114 -9.39 8.73 -15.12
N LYS A 115 -8.53 8.18 -14.24
CA LYS A 115 -8.97 7.78 -12.89
C LYS A 115 -9.22 8.98 -11.98
N GLN A 116 -10.18 8.81 -11.07
CA GLN A 116 -10.47 9.64 -9.91
C GLN A 116 -10.15 8.81 -8.66
N ILE A 117 -9.64 9.44 -7.60
CA ILE A 117 -9.38 8.78 -6.32
C ILE A 117 -10.07 9.61 -5.24
N ASN A 118 -11.01 9.01 -4.52
CA ASN A 118 -11.68 9.59 -3.36
C ASN A 118 -11.19 8.89 -2.09
N ARG A 119 -10.66 9.65 -1.13
CA ARG A 119 -10.15 9.12 0.14
C ARG A 119 -11.11 9.48 1.27
N VAL A 120 -11.95 8.53 1.66
CA VAL A 120 -12.89 8.72 2.77
C VAL A 120 -12.15 8.45 4.08
N LEU A 121 -12.25 9.37 5.04
CA LEU A 121 -11.84 9.08 6.43
C LEU A 121 -12.96 8.25 7.06
N LEU A 122 -12.67 6.99 7.43
CA LEU A 122 -13.63 6.18 8.19
C LEU A 122 -13.79 6.78 9.59
N ASN A 123 -15.03 6.82 10.09
CA ASN A 123 -15.43 7.70 11.19
C ASN A 123 -14.50 7.65 12.42
N TYR A 124 -13.97 8.81 12.76
CA TYR A 124 -13.46 9.11 14.09
C TYR A 124 -14.53 9.92 14.83
N ASP A 125 -15.16 9.32 15.84
CA ASP A 125 -16.25 9.95 16.60
C ASP A 125 -15.76 11.14 17.45
N ILE A 126 -15.83 12.35 16.88
CA ILE A 126 -15.66 13.61 17.64
C ILE A 126 -16.99 13.94 18.35
N ASN A 127 -17.36 13.12 19.33
CA ASN A 127 -18.44 13.43 20.27
C ASN A 127 -17.95 14.40 21.36
N ASP A 128 -17.66 15.64 20.96
CA ASP A 128 -17.07 16.72 21.77
C ASP A 128 -17.97 17.23 22.94
N GLU A 129 -19.15 16.64 23.16
CA GLU A 129 -20.11 17.14 24.16
C GLU A 129 -20.03 16.48 25.56
N GLU A 130 -19.49 15.26 25.72
CA GLU A 130 -19.42 14.62 27.06
C GLU A 130 -18.29 15.19 27.97
N PHE A 131 -17.32 15.93 27.43
CA PHE A 131 -16.20 16.44 28.24
C PHE A 131 -16.50 17.76 29.00
N SER A 132 -17.72 18.29 28.94
CA SER A 132 -18.07 19.63 29.44
C SER A 132 -18.93 19.68 30.72
N GLN A 133 -19.13 18.58 31.47
CA GLN A 133 -19.98 18.59 32.69
C GLN A 133 -19.35 18.10 34.01
N ASN A 134 -18.05 17.75 34.06
CA ASN A 134 -17.40 17.32 35.32
C ASN A 134 -16.16 18.16 35.75
N THR A 135 -15.98 19.35 35.19
CA THR A 135 -14.94 20.32 35.57
C THR A 135 -15.25 21.07 36.88
N ASN A 136 -15.65 20.35 37.95
CA ASN A 136 -15.97 20.98 39.24
C ASN A 136 -15.84 20.06 40.48
N ARG A 137 -14.77 19.24 40.57
CA ARG A 137 -14.19 18.70 41.83
C ARG A 137 -12.97 17.79 41.57
N PHE A 138 -11.78 18.35 41.44
CA PHE A 138 -10.52 17.66 41.78
C PHE A 138 -9.36 18.66 41.97
N ASP A 139 -9.47 19.47 43.02
CA ASP A 139 -8.29 20.11 43.65
C ASP A 139 -7.78 19.20 44.80
N SER A 140 -6.58 19.46 45.30
CA SER A 140 -5.85 18.76 46.36
C SER A 140 -5.23 17.39 46.01
N ARG A 141 -4.04 17.47 45.40
CA ARG A 141 -2.82 16.70 45.73
C ARG A 141 -3.01 15.24 46.22
N ARG A 142 -2.70 14.26 45.36
CA ARG A 142 -1.98 13.05 45.80
C ARG A 142 -0.82 12.72 44.85
N ASN A 143 0.31 12.42 45.46
CA ASN A 143 1.59 12.20 44.78
C ASN A 143 1.57 10.95 43.89
N LEU A 144 2.50 10.91 42.93
CA LEU A 144 2.96 9.65 42.35
C LEU A 144 3.29 8.65 43.48
N LYS A 145 2.53 7.55 43.53
CA LYS A 145 3.09 6.27 43.98
C LYS A 145 3.45 5.46 42.74
N LEU A 146 4.76 5.36 42.51
CA LEU A 146 5.33 4.38 41.61
C LEU A 146 4.97 2.96 42.10
N PHE A 147 4.59 2.09 41.16
CA PHE A 147 4.27 0.66 41.34
C PHE A 147 3.03 0.31 42.19
N GLY A 148 2.09 -0.39 41.55
CA GLY A 148 0.87 -0.97 42.12
C GLY A 148 0.02 -1.59 41.00
N ASP A 149 -0.18 -2.91 41.05
CA ASP A 149 -0.59 -3.74 39.91
C ASP A 149 -1.89 -3.35 39.19
N SER A 150 -1.80 -3.05 37.89
CA SER A 150 -2.77 -3.45 36.84
C SER A 150 -2.43 -2.81 35.48
N GLN A 151 -1.31 -3.19 34.87
CA GLN A 151 -1.07 -2.84 33.46
C GLN A 151 -2.13 -3.53 32.57
N ARG A 152 -3.04 -2.74 31.99
CA ARG A 152 -3.75 -3.15 30.78
C ARG A 152 -2.70 -3.24 29.67
N TYR A 153 -2.33 -4.45 29.27
CA TYR A 153 -1.41 -4.66 28.16
C TYR A 153 -2.04 -4.12 26.87
N SER A 154 -1.58 -2.94 26.43
CA SER A 154 -1.83 -2.44 25.07
C SER A 154 -1.29 -3.45 24.07
N SER A 155 -2.07 -3.76 23.03
CA SER A 155 -1.67 -4.71 21.98
C SER A 155 -0.28 -4.37 21.39
N PRO A 156 0.47 -5.37 20.89
CA PRO A 156 1.66 -5.11 20.11
C PRO A 156 1.39 -4.15 18.95
N GLY A 157 2.30 -3.21 18.72
CA GLY A 157 2.19 -2.24 17.63
C GLY A 157 1.14 -1.13 17.80
N THR A 158 0.62 -0.88 19.01
CA THR A 158 -0.39 0.19 19.23
C THR A 158 -0.02 1.25 20.26
N LEU A 159 1.20 1.24 20.83
CA LEU A 159 1.58 2.22 21.86
C LEU A 159 1.92 3.60 21.25
N PRO A 160 1.20 4.68 21.59
CA PRO A 160 1.49 6.03 21.08
C PRO A 160 2.74 6.64 21.73
N LEU A 161 3.39 7.56 21.02
CA LEU A 161 4.54 8.30 21.53
C LEU A 161 4.21 9.19 22.73
N ASP A 162 5.19 9.32 23.61
CA ASP A 162 5.26 10.35 24.65
C ASP A 162 5.40 11.74 23.99
N PRO A 163 4.60 12.77 24.36
CA PRO A 163 4.73 14.14 23.84
C PRO A 163 6.13 14.75 23.97
N LEU A 164 6.94 14.30 24.93
CA LEU A 164 8.31 14.73 25.16
C LEU A 164 9.36 13.88 24.41
N LYS A 165 8.94 12.85 23.67
CA LYS A 165 9.78 11.93 22.86
C LYS A 165 9.25 11.80 21.42
N GLN A 166 9.08 12.94 20.75
CA GLN A 166 8.63 12.98 19.36
C GLN A 166 9.74 12.59 18.36
N PRO A 167 9.41 12.24 17.08
CA PRO A 167 10.35 11.57 16.17
C PRO A 167 11.65 12.33 15.90
N TRP A 168 11.62 13.66 15.81
CA TRP A 168 12.83 14.49 15.62
C TRP A 168 13.87 14.30 16.74
N LYS A 169 13.40 13.99 17.96
CA LYS A 169 14.25 13.76 19.13
C LYS A 169 14.71 12.30 19.21
N LEU A 170 13.81 11.36 18.92
CA LEU A 170 14.15 9.92 18.90
C LEU A 170 15.13 9.56 17.78
N LEU A 171 15.03 10.21 16.62
CA LEU A 171 15.97 10.09 15.51
C LEU A 171 17.16 11.08 15.58
N GLN A 172 17.29 11.83 16.68
CA GLN A 172 18.42 12.74 16.94
C GLN A 172 18.67 13.77 15.82
N ALA A 173 17.62 14.40 15.29
CA ALA A 173 17.74 15.50 14.31
C ALA A 173 18.64 16.65 14.80
N GLU A 174 18.70 16.81 16.13
CA GLU A 174 19.63 17.63 16.90
C GLU A 174 21.10 17.48 16.46
N TYR A 175 21.55 16.26 16.10
CA TYR A 175 22.88 15.97 15.58
C TYR A 175 23.13 16.66 14.24
N ALA A 176 22.16 16.60 13.33
CA ALA A 176 22.22 17.26 12.02
C ALA A 176 22.20 18.79 12.17
N TRP A 177 21.26 19.31 12.97
CA TRP A 177 21.11 20.75 13.23
C TRP A 177 22.37 21.34 13.88
N SER A 178 23.03 20.60 14.77
CA SER A 178 24.31 21.02 15.39
C SER A 178 25.46 21.22 14.38
N ARG A 179 25.36 20.57 13.20
CA ARG A 179 26.31 20.68 12.08
C ARG A 179 25.86 21.69 11.01
N GLY A 180 24.80 22.47 11.28
CA GLY A 180 24.23 23.42 10.33
C GLY A 180 23.43 22.78 9.19
N LEU A 181 23.12 21.47 9.28
CA LEU A 181 22.30 20.77 8.30
C LEU A 181 20.83 20.96 8.68
N CYS A 182 20.09 21.69 7.85
CA CYS A 182 18.70 22.07 8.10
C CYS A 182 17.80 21.94 6.86
N GLY A 183 18.29 21.33 5.77
CA GLY A 183 17.60 21.22 4.48
C GLY A 183 17.95 22.33 3.47
N ASN A 184 18.89 23.21 3.78
CA ASN A 184 19.23 24.36 2.93
C ASN A 184 19.59 23.94 1.49
N GLY A 185 18.91 24.54 0.50
CA GLY A 185 19.10 24.25 -0.93
C GLY A 185 18.42 22.96 -1.42
N VAL A 186 17.66 22.28 -0.57
CA VAL A 186 16.94 21.04 -0.93
C VAL A 186 15.51 21.36 -1.34
N ARG A 187 15.22 21.18 -2.63
CA ARG A 187 13.88 21.35 -3.19
C ARG A 187 13.00 20.13 -2.90
N VAL A 188 11.94 20.34 -2.10
CA VAL A 188 11.02 19.30 -1.62
C VAL A 188 9.62 19.54 -2.18
N GLY A 189 9.06 18.55 -2.88
CA GLY A 189 7.67 18.54 -3.31
C GLY A 189 6.76 17.87 -2.29
N ILE A 190 5.65 18.52 -1.94
CA ILE A 190 4.65 17.97 -1.01
C ILE A 190 3.31 17.89 -1.75
N PHE A 191 2.85 16.68 -2.05
CA PHE A 191 1.66 16.39 -2.84
C PHE A 191 0.53 15.92 -1.92
N ASP A 192 -0.39 16.81 -1.60
CA ASP A 192 -1.39 16.60 -0.54
C ASP A 192 -2.61 17.55 -0.71
N THR A 193 -3.34 17.86 0.37
CA THR A 193 -4.46 18.83 0.39
C THR A 193 -4.02 20.30 0.36
N GLY A 194 -2.72 20.59 0.25
CA GLY A 194 -2.13 21.95 0.22
C GLY A 194 -1.38 22.32 1.50
N LEU A 195 -1.30 23.63 1.80
CA LEU A 195 -0.72 24.16 3.03
C LEU A 195 -1.57 25.30 3.62
N ALA A 196 -1.66 25.39 4.95
CA ALA A 196 -2.31 26.49 5.66
C ALA A 196 -1.83 27.89 5.23
N SER A 197 -2.62 28.92 5.56
CA SER A 197 -2.38 30.34 5.21
C SER A 197 -0.93 30.81 5.45
N PRO A 198 -0.38 31.75 4.64
CA PRO A 198 0.96 32.31 4.83
C PRO A 198 1.25 32.84 6.24
N ASP A 199 0.25 33.38 6.95
CA ASP A 199 0.38 33.89 8.33
C ASP A 199 0.47 32.77 9.40
N HIS A 200 0.43 31.49 9.00
CA HIS A 200 0.42 30.37 9.92
C HIS A 200 1.74 30.26 10.70
N LYS A 201 1.68 30.49 12.02
CA LYS A 201 2.85 30.67 12.90
C LYS A 201 3.92 29.57 12.87
N HIS A 202 3.59 28.33 12.48
CA HIS A 202 4.58 27.25 12.35
C HIS A 202 5.35 27.25 11.02
N PHE A 203 4.92 28.05 10.04
CA PHE A 203 5.58 28.18 8.73
C PHE A 203 6.04 29.62 8.44
N SER A 204 5.91 30.52 9.43
CA SER A 204 6.27 31.94 9.34
C SER A 204 7.74 32.22 9.03
N LEU A 205 8.61 31.21 9.14
CA LEU A 205 10.03 31.27 8.77
C LEU A 205 10.48 30.09 7.88
N SER A 206 9.55 29.29 7.36
CA SER A 206 9.82 28.17 6.44
C SER A 206 9.98 28.68 5.00
N ASN A 207 10.91 28.13 4.23
CA ASN A 207 11.19 28.63 2.87
C ASN A 207 10.20 28.09 1.83
N ILE A 208 8.98 28.63 1.81
CA ILE A 208 7.95 28.28 0.82
C ILE A 208 8.26 29.00 -0.49
N ILE A 209 8.81 28.26 -1.46
CA ILE A 209 9.12 28.79 -2.80
C ILE A 209 7.86 28.92 -3.66
N GLU A 210 6.98 27.91 -3.60
CA GLU A 210 5.80 27.86 -4.46
C GLU A 210 4.61 27.17 -3.80
N ARG A 211 3.40 27.65 -4.15
CA ARG A 211 2.10 27.06 -3.78
C ARG A 211 1.24 27.05 -5.04
N THR A 212 0.89 25.86 -5.54
CA THR A 212 0.03 25.72 -6.73
C THR A 212 -1.07 24.69 -6.46
N ASP A 213 -2.28 24.97 -6.96
CA ASP A 213 -3.48 24.14 -6.84
C ASP A 213 -3.90 23.59 -8.21
N TRP A 214 -3.85 22.26 -8.35
CA TRP A 214 -4.29 21.54 -9.55
C TRP A 214 -5.79 21.19 -9.52
N THR A 215 -6.48 21.43 -8.40
CA THR A 215 -7.85 20.92 -8.14
C THR A 215 -8.98 21.82 -8.64
N VAL A 216 -8.66 22.98 -9.23
CA VAL A 216 -9.63 24.05 -9.50
C VAL A 216 -9.99 24.16 -10.99
N ASP A 217 -11.26 23.87 -11.31
CA ASP A 217 -11.87 24.08 -12.63
C ASP A 217 -11.67 25.53 -13.12
N ILE A 218 -11.26 25.65 -14.38
CA ILE A 218 -10.89 26.90 -15.05
C ILE A 218 -12.13 27.54 -15.72
N THR A 219 -13.16 26.76 -16.04
CA THR A 219 -14.31 27.17 -16.87
C THR A 219 -15.21 28.23 -16.23
N ASN A 220 -15.12 28.42 -14.91
CA ASN A 220 -15.95 29.36 -14.13
C ASN A 220 -15.18 30.57 -13.55
N ARG A 221 -13.92 30.82 -13.96
CA ARG A 221 -13.09 31.85 -13.32
C ARG A 221 -13.31 33.28 -13.84
N SER A 222 -13.13 34.25 -12.93
CA SER A 222 -12.90 35.65 -13.24
C SER A 222 -11.40 35.89 -13.54
N TYR A 223 -11.08 36.88 -14.38
CA TYR A 223 -9.70 37.30 -14.71
C TYR A 223 -9.04 38.11 -13.57
N SER A 224 -9.51 37.94 -12.32
CA SER A 224 -9.04 38.62 -11.11
C SER A 224 -8.25 37.71 -10.18
N ASP A 225 -8.31 36.40 -10.39
CA ASP A 225 -7.92 35.39 -9.40
C ASP A 225 -6.48 34.92 -9.67
N ASP A 226 -5.56 35.88 -9.85
CA ASP A 226 -4.16 35.70 -10.31
C ASP A 226 -3.29 34.86 -9.34
N TYR A 227 -3.76 34.62 -8.12
CA TYR A 227 -3.08 33.76 -7.14
C TYR A 227 -4.11 32.88 -6.41
N ILE A 228 -4.34 31.67 -6.93
CA ILE A 228 -4.93 30.59 -6.12
C ILE A 228 -3.81 30.01 -5.27
N GLU A 229 -3.65 30.58 -4.07
CA GLU A 229 -2.87 29.93 -3.02
C GLU A 229 -3.40 28.51 -2.80
N ALA A 230 -2.48 27.53 -2.78
CA ALA A 230 -2.76 26.12 -2.51
C ALA A 230 -3.16 25.88 -1.03
N LEU A 231 -4.29 26.48 -0.63
CA LEU A 231 -4.75 26.55 0.76
C LEU A 231 -5.35 25.23 1.22
N ASP A 232 -4.72 24.65 2.24
CA ASP A 232 -5.27 23.49 2.92
C ASP A 232 -6.48 23.88 3.78
N ARG A 233 -7.62 23.22 3.54
CA ARG A 233 -8.82 23.31 4.40
C ARG A 233 -9.18 21.99 5.07
N HIS A 234 -8.40 20.93 4.83
CA HIS A 234 -8.59 19.60 5.43
C HIS A 234 -7.60 19.33 6.59
N GLY A 235 -6.38 19.87 6.49
CA GLY A 235 -5.35 19.85 7.54
C GLY A 235 -4.30 18.75 7.39
N HIS A 236 -4.44 17.82 6.43
CA HIS A 236 -3.48 16.73 6.22
C HIS A 236 -2.17 17.25 5.62
N GLY A 237 -2.23 18.02 4.52
CA GLY A 237 -1.03 18.63 3.91
C GLY A 237 -0.29 19.58 4.84
N THR A 238 -1.02 20.31 5.69
CA THR A 238 -0.45 21.16 6.76
C THR A 238 0.28 20.33 7.83
N TYR A 239 -0.31 19.22 8.26
CA TYR A 239 0.29 18.30 9.24
C TYR A 239 1.56 17.62 8.66
N VAL A 240 1.49 17.15 7.41
CA VAL A 240 2.58 16.53 6.65
C VAL A 240 3.74 17.50 6.45
N THR A 241 3.46 18.72 5.99
CA THR A 241 4.45 19.80 5.85
C THR A 241 5.08 20.18 7.18
N GLY A 242 4.32 20.10 8.28
CA GLY A 242 4.81 20.37 9.63
C GLY A 242 5.96 19.46 10.06
N LEU A 243 5.86 18.16 9.76
CA LEU A 243 6.89 17.16 10.09
C LEU A 243 8.16 17.35 9.25
N ILE A 244 8.01 17.77 8.00
CA ILE A 244 9.14 18.02 7.09
C ILE A 244 9.86 19.31 7.51
N ALA A 245 9.16 20.44 7.61
CA ALA A 245 9.79 21.76 7.57
C ALA A 245 9.09 22.89 8.35
N ALA A 246 8.32 22.61 9.42
CA ALA A 246 7.88 23.69 10.31
C ALA A 246 9.08 24.45 10.91
N GLN A 247 9.00 25.78 10.96
CA GLN A 247 9.96 26.66 11.63
C GLN A 247 9.22 27.86 12.24
N ASN A 248 8.97 27.82 13.56
CA ASN A 248 8.17 28.86 14.25
C ASN A 248 8.98 30.02 14.87
N SER A 249 10.30 29.92 14.91
CA SER A 249 11.16 30.90 15.60
C SER A 249 12.63 30.79 15.15
N ASN A 250 13.35 31.92 15.14
CA ASN A 250 14.80 31.98 14.92
C ASN A 250 15.61 31.64 16.20
N LEU A 251 15.07 30.80 17.08
CA LEU A 251 15.73 30.46 18.34
C LEU A 251 16.92 29.53 18.10
N TYR A 252 18.05 29.84 18.76
CA TYR A 252 19.18 28.91 18.85
C TYR A 252 18.71 27.59 19.48
N TYR A 253 19.11 26.47 18.88
CA TYR A 253 18.78 25.11 19.32
C TYR A 253 19.01 24.90 20.84
N SER A 254 20.12 25.42 21.38
CA SER A 254 20.44 25.36 22.82
C SER A 254 19.48 26.15 23.73
N LYS A 255 18.71 27.13 23.21
CA LYS A 255 17.65 27.81 23.95
C LYS A 255 16.29 27.09 23.82
N PHE A 256 16.03 26.45 22.69
CA PHE A 256 14.79 25.67 22.47
C PHE A 256 14.65 24.55 23.51
N ILE A 257 15.70 23.73 23.71
CA ILE A 257 15.72 22.65 24.71
C ILE A 257 15.54 23.16 26.14
N ASN A 258 16.11 24.33 26.47
CA ASN A 258 15.92 24.96 27.77
C ASN A 258 14.50 25.53 27.98
N SER A 259 13.78 25.85 26.91
CA SER A 259 12.36 26.20 27.00
C SER A 259 11.49 24.95 27.18
N PHE A 260 11.83 23.84 26.53
CA PHE A 260 11.04 22.59 26.55
C PHE A 260 10.96 21.91 27.92
N ASN A 261 11.93 22.18 28.81
CA ASN A 261 11.91 21.68 30.19
C ASN A 261 10.99 22.50 31.13
N LYS A 262 10.34 23.55 30.63
CA LYS A 262 9.17 24.16 31.30
C LYS A 262 7.90 23.64 30.65
N HIS A 263 7.15 22.82 31.38
CA HIS A 263 5.79 22.42 30.97
C HIS A 263 4.89 23.66 30.92
N ASP A 264 4.57 24.08 29.70
CA ASP A 264 3.39 24.88 29.37
C ASP A 264 2.63 24.04 28.35
N ASP A 265 1.45 23.54 28.75
CA ASP A 265 0.68 22.57 27.95
C ASP A 265 0.12 23.18 26.64
N SER A 266 0.34 24.48 26.38
CA SER A 266 0.11 25.13 25.09
C SER A 266 1.28 25.03 24.10
N THR A 267 2.47 24.58 24.54
CA THR A 267 3.72 24.62 23.75
C THR A 267 4.04 23.32 23.01
N CYS A 268 3.43 23.15 21.84
CA CYS A 268 3.76 22.09 20.89
C CYS A 268 5.24 22.15 20.41
N PRO A 269 5.92 21.00 20.19
CA PRO A 269 7.18 20.94 19.44
C PRO A 269 6.94 21.21 17.93
N PRO A 270 7.34 22.37 17.37
CA PRO A 270 6.83 22.85 16.09
C PRO A 270 7.97 23.04 15.08
N TRP A 271 8.97 22.16 15.12
CA TRP A 271 10.12 22.16 14.22
C TRP A 271 10.11 20.87 13.40
N GLY A 272 10.09 21.00 12.07
CA GLY A 272 10.29 19.88 11.16
C GLY A 272 11.76 19.45 11.15
N PHE A 273 12.04 18.29 10.57
CA PHE A 273 13.42 17.78 10.43
C PHE A 273 14.32 18.71 9.59
N ALA A 274 13.77 19.26 8.50
CA ALA A 274 14.46 20.09 7.52
C ALA A 274 13.79 21.47 7.41
N PRO A 275 13.85 22.31 8.46
CA PRO A 275 13.07 23.56 8.57
C PRO A 275 13.46 24.64 7.54
N ARG A 276 14.60 24.46 6.85
CA ARG A 276 15.12 25.36 5.81
C ARG A 276 15.17 24.70 4.42
N ALA A 277 14.38 23.65 4.21
CA ALA A 277 14.13 23.10 2.89
C ALA A 277 13.34 24.08 2.01
N ASP A 278 13.56 24.01 0.71
CA ASP A 278 12.91 24.84 -0.31
C ASP A 278 11.59 24.16 -0.71
N LEU A 279 10.47 24.61 -0.17
CA LEU A 279 9.18 23.90 -0.26
C LEU A 279 8.39 24.29 -1.50
N PHE A 280 7.93 23.27 -2.23
CA PHE A 280 6.99 23.38 -3.33
C PHE A 280 5.72 22.61 -2.94
N ILE A 281 4.62 23.35 -2.72
CA ILE A 281 3.35 22.81 -2.26
C ILE A 281 2.46 22.51 -3.47
N PHE A 282 2.16 21.23 -3.65
CA PHE A 282 1.29 20.69 -4.69
C PHE A 282 -0.04 20.28 -4.06
N ARG A 283 -1.06 21.13 -4.19
CA ARG A 283 -2.42 20.72 -3.85
C ARG A 283 -2.99 19.92 -5.01
N VAL A 284 -3.13 18.62 -4.78
CA VAL A 284 -3.69 17.63 -5.72
C VAL A 284 -4.93 16.94 -5.15
N PHE A 285 -5.27 17.15 -3.86
CA PHE A 285 -6.52 16.72 -3.27
C PHE A 285 -7.43 17.91 -2.93
N THR A 286 -8.72 17.79 -3.25
CA THR A 286 -9.76 18.73 -2.83
C THR A 286 -9.96 18.73 -1.31
N ASP A 287 -10.76 19.67 -0.80
CA ASP A 287 -11.18 19.69 0.61
C ASP A 287 -12.01 18.45 1.01
N THR A 288 -12.60 17.76 0.04
CA THR A 288 -13.30 16.46 0.20
C THR A 288 -12.39 15.26 -0.06
N GLN A 289 -11.06 15.46 -0.16
CA GLN A 289 -10.07 14.42 -0.45
C GLN A 289 -10.28 13.66 -1.77
N ILE A 290 -10.77 14.35 -2.81
CA ILE A 290 -10.83 13.84 -4.19
C ILE A 290 -9.58 14.30 -4.96
N SER A 291 -8.99 13.42 -5.76
CA SER A 291 -7.92 13.68 -6.74
C SER A 291 -8.23 13.01 -8.07
N TYR A 292 -7.51 13.38 -9.13
CA TYR A 292 -7.49 12.66 -10.42
C TYR A 292 -6.06 12.29 -10.83
N THR A 293 -5.89 11.22 -11.60
CA THR A 293 -4.57 10.82 -12.12
C THR A 293 -3.96 11.91 -13.00
N SER A 294 -4.76 12.60 -13.80
CA SER A 294 -4.30 13.73 -14.64
C SER A 294 -3.65 14.84 -13.82
N TRP A 295 -4.22 15.21 -12.66
CA TRP A 295 -3.63 16.20 -11.75
C TRP A 295 -2.26 15.76 -11.23
N PHE A 296 -2.09 14.48 -10.89
CA PHE A 296 -0.77 13.92 -10.55
C PHE A 296 0.19 13.98 -11.73
N LEU A 297 -0.21 13.57 -12.94
CA LEU A 297 0.66 13.60 -14.13
C LEU A 297 1.13 15.02 -14.47
N ASP A 298 0.25 16.03 -14.36
CA ASP A 298 0.61 17.44 -14.54
C ASP A 298 1.56 17.95 -13.46
N ALA A 299 1.24 17.68 -12.18
CA ALA A 299 2.05 18.07 -11.05
C ALA A 299 3.44 17.39 -11.05
N PHE A 300 3.52 16.13 -11.49
CA PHE A 300 4.77 15.40 -11.69
C PHE A 300 5.61 15.96 -12.85
N ASN A 301 4.99 16.24 -14.01
CA ASN A 301 5.67 16.94 -15.11
C ASN A 301 6.21 18.31 -14.66
N TYR A 302 5.46 19.03 -13.82
CA TYR A 302 5.90 20.29 -13.23
C TYR A 302 7.04 20.11 -12.22
N ALA A 303 7.02 19.06 -11.39
CA ALA A 303 8.10 18.73 -10.47
C ALA A 303 9.42 18.37 -11.18
N ILE A 304 9.37 17.66 -12.31
CA ILE A 304 10.52 17.47 -13.21
C ILE A 304 11.04 18.83 -13.68
N SER A 305 10.16 19.73 -14.11
CA SER A 305 10.53 21.06 -14.59
C SER A 305 11.17 21.97 -13.51
N ARG A 306 10.72 21.85 -12.26
CA ARG A 306 11.28 22.51 -11.06
C ARG A 306 12.50 21.76 -10.48
N LYS A 307 12.88 20.62 -11.07
CA LYS A 307 14.04 19.80 -10.70
C LYS A 307 14.04 19.46 -9.21
N LEU A 308 12.91 19.02 -8.65
CA LEU A 308 12.84 18.70 -7.21
C LEU A 308 13.79 17.55 -6.87
N HIS A 309 14.38 17.54 -5.67
CA HIS A 309 15.25 16.43 -5.26
C HIS A 309 14.46 15.28 -4.64
N VAL A 310 13.35 15.59 -3.95
CA VAL A 310 12.49 14.62 -3.27
C VAL A 310 11.03 15.04 -3.34
N ILE A 311 10.13 14.06 -3.48
CA ILE A 311 8.66 14.20 -3.41
C ILE A 311 8.13 13.34 -2.27
N ASN A 312 7.27 13.93 -1.43
CA ASN A 312 6.53 13.21 -0.41
C ASN A 312 5.12 12.84 -0.90
N LEU A 313 4.80 11.54 -0.88
CA LEU A 313 3.47 10.98 -1.09
C LEU A 313 2.97 10.39 0.25
N SER A 314 2.15 11.14 1.00
CA SER A 314 1.50 10.66 2.22
C SER A 314 0.20 9.90 1.92
N ILE A 315 0.22 9.10 0.86
CA ILE A 315 -0.92 8.45 0.20
C ILE A 315 -0.52 7.08 -0.35
N GLY A 316 -1.52 6.27 -0.66
CA GLY A 316 -1.44 5.10 -1.52
C GLY A 316 -2.80 4.44 -1.69
N GLY A 317 -2.91 3.43 -2.55
CA GLY A 317 -4.10 2.58 -2.68
C GLY A 317 -3.76 1.22 -3.32
N PRO A 318 -4.70 0.25 -3.33
CA PRO A 318 -4.49 -1.09 -3.89
C PRO A 318 -4.49 -1.12 -5.43
N ASP A 319 -4.60 0.03 -6.10
CA ASP A 319 -4.62 0.17 -7.55
C ASP A 319 -3.19 0.17 -8.13
N PHE A 320 -2.52 -0.97 -8.07
CA PHE A 320 -1.17 -1.16 -8.63
C PHE A 320 -1.11 -1.04 -10.18
N LEU A 321 -2.27 -0.91 -10.84
CA LEU A 321 -2.44 -1.05 -12.29
C LEU A 321 -2.88 0.25 -13.00
N ASP A 322 -2.83 1.41 -12.34
CA ASP A 322 -2.87 2.71 -13.05
C ASP A 322 -1.56 2.95 -13.83
N LYS A 323 -1.43 2.27 -14.98
CA LYS A 323 -0.22 2.26 -15.80
C LYS A 323 0.29 3.67 -16.18
N PRO A 324 -0.54 4.67 -16.53
CA PRO A 324 -0.10 6.06 -16.65
C PRO A 324 0.62 6.62 -15.42
N PHE A 325 0.11 6.37 -14.21
CA PHE A 325 0.70 6.82 -12.95
C PHE A 325 2.02 6.08 -12.65
N VAL A 326 2.04 4.75 -12.78
CA VAL A 326 3.25 3.92 -12.59
C VAL A 326 4.37 4.34 -13.54
N ASP A 327 4.07 4.55 -14.83
CA ASP A 327 5.07 5.01 -15.80
C ASP A 327 5.64 6.39 -15.46
N LYS A 328 4.81 7.30 -14.93
CA LYS A 328 5.27 8.64 -14.51
C LYS A 328 6.09 8.61 -13.22
N VAL A 329 5.83 7.67 -12.32
CA VAL A 329 6.69 7.41 -11.14
C VAL A 329 8.08 6.93 -11.56
N LEU A 330 8.17 6.03 -12.54
CA LEU A 330 9.45 5.61 -13.13
C LEU A 330 10.17 6.77 -13.84
N GLU A 331 9.44 7.61 -14.58
CA GLU A 331 10.02 8.80 -15.22
C GLU A 331 10.53 9.85 -14.22
N LEU A 332 9.83 10.09 -13.11
CA LEU A 332 10.31 10.92 -12.00
C LEU A 332 11.64 10.39 -11.43
N SER A 333 11.69 9.09 -11.15
CA SER A 333 12.91 8.42 -10.69
C SER A 333 14.05 8.61 -11.69
N ALA A 334 13.81 8.36 -12.99
CA ALA A 334 14.79 8.55 -14.06
C ALA A 334 15.31 9.98 -14.20
N ASN A 335 14.52 11.00 -13.87
CA ASN A 335 14.93 12.41 -13.83
C ASN A 335 15.68 12.78 -12.54
N GLY A 336 15.97 11.82 -11.66
CA GLY A 336 16.74 12.00 -10.44
C GLY A 336 15.93 12.38 -9.20
N ILE A 337 14.60 12.27 -9.24
CA ILE A 337 13.71 12.71 -8.16
C ILE A 337 13.35 11.51 -7.27
N LEU A 338 13.69 11.58 -5.97
CA LEU A 338 13.35 10.52 -5.02
C LEU A 338 11.89 10.63 -4.59
N LEU A 339 11.07 9.60 -4.82
CA LEU A 339 9.74 9.50 -4.22
C LEU A 339 9.83 8.80 -2.86
N VAL A 340 9.21 9.39 -1.84
CA VAL A 340 9.03 8.80 -0.50
C VAL A 340 7.54 8.62 -0.27
N SER A 341 7.09 7.37 -0.06
CA SER A 341 5.66 7.03 -0.02
C SER A 341 5.28 6.19 1.20
N ALA A 342 4.06 6.39 1.70
CA ALA A 342 3.49 5.63 2.81
C ALA A 342 3.15 4.20 2.38
N ILE A 343 3.57 3.18 3.13
CA ILE A 343 3.42 1.77 2.69
C ILE A 343 1.96 1.24 2.71
N GLY A 344 1.07 1.89 3.45
CA GLY A 344 -0.32 1.45 3.68
C GLY A 344 -0.71 1.37 5.15
N ASN A 345 -2.01 1.24 5.44
CA ASN A 345 -2.54 1.19 6.82
C ASN A 345 -3.38 -0.09 7.08
N ASP A 346 -3.18 -1.10 6.25
CA ASP A 346 -4.07 -2.24 6.05
C ASP A 346 -3.52 -3.53 6.73
N GLY A 347 -2.44 -3.38 7.49
CA GLY A 347 -1.90 -4.42 8.36
C GLY A 347 -2.85 -4.82 9.50
N PRO A 348 -2.65 -5.99 10.14
CA PRO A 348 -1.38 -6.74 10.19
C PRO A 348 -1.28 -7.94 9.23
N LEU A 349 -2.19 -8.07 8.25
CA LEU A 349 -2.09 -9.10 7.21
C LEU A 349 -0.88 -8.84 6.29
N PHE A 350 -0.33 -9.91 5.71
CA PHE A 350 0.80 -9.86 4.77
C PHE A 350 0.28 -9.71 3.32
N GLY A 351 1.10 -9.10 2.46
CA GLY A 351 0.72 -8.70 1.10
C GLY A 351 0.02 -7.33 0.98
N THR A 352 -0.36 -6.72 2.11
CA THR A 352 -1.23 -5.51 2.26
C THR A 352 -0.64 -4.18 1.78
N LEU A 353 0.38 -4.20 0.93
CA LEU A 353 1.07 -3.00 0.44
C LEU A 353 0.13 -2.09 -0.37
N ASN A 354 0.49 -0.81 -0.54
CA ASN A 354 -0.22 0.12 -1.40
C ASN A 354 0.71 0.78 -2.44
N ASN A 355 0.17 1.05 -3.64
CA ASN A 355 0.87 1.77 -4.69
C ASN A 355 0.93 3.28 -4.38
N PRO A 356 2.03 4.00 -4.66
CA PRO A 356 3.26 3.53 -5.31
C PRO A 356 4.37 3.07 -4.35
N ALA A 357 4.08 2.92 -3.05
CA ALA A 357 5.11 2.56 -2.05
C ALA A 357 5.65 1.13 -2.21
N ASP A 358 4.91 0.25 -2.88
CA ASP A 358 5.34 -1.09 -3.28
C ASP A 358 6.42 -1.09 -4.39
N GLN A 359 6.52 -0.03 -5.19
CA GLN A 359 7.43 0.03 -6.34
C GLN A 359 8.90 0.15 -5.89
N MET A 360 9.84 -0.51 -6.58
CA MET A 360 11.24 -0.60 -6.12
C MET A 360 12.03 0.71 -6.23
N ASP A 361 11.70 1.58 -7.18
CA ASP A 361 12.27 2.94 -7.27
C ASP A 361 11.82 3.87 -6.13
N VAL A 362 10.62 3.63 -5.60
CA VAL A 362 10.05 4.42 -4.51
C VAL A 362 10.61 3.97 -3.18
N LEU A 363 10.86 4.91 -2.27
CA LEU A 363 11.17 4.63 -0.87
C LEU A 363 9.85 4.44 -0.10
N GLY A 364 9.45 3.18 0.06
CA GLY A 364 8.24 2.79 0.77
C GLY A 364 8.48 2.68 2.27
N VAL A 365 7.76 3.47 3.06
CA VAL A 365 8.01 3.68 4.50
C VAL A 365 6.90 3.06 5.35
N GLY A 366 7.29 2.11 6.21
CA GLY A 366 6.40 1.52 7.23
C GLY A 366 6.50 2.20 8.59
N GLY A 367 5.65 1.76 9.52
CA GLY A 367 5.45 2.39 10.82
C GLY A 367 5.88 1.55 12.02
N VAL A 368 6.37 2.20 13.09
CA VAL A 368 6.55 1.60 14.43
C VAL A 368 5.83 2.36 15.55
N ASP A 369 5.52 1.62 16.62
CA ASP A 369 5.00 2.13 17.88
C ASP A 369 6.09 2.72 18.79
N ALA A 370 5.71 3.28 19.94
CA ALA A 370 6.63 3.94 20.87
C ALA A 370 7.66 3.02 21.56
N LEU A 371 7.55 1.69 21.40
CA LEU A 371 8.57 0.73 21.83
C LEU A 371 9.48 0.27 20.68
N GLY A 372 9.23 0.75 19.45
CA GLY A 372 9.96 0.33 18.25
C GLY A 372 9.42 -0.95 17.62
N ARG A 373 8.23 -1.43 17.99
CA ARG A 373 7.58 -2.59 17.36
C ARG A 373 6.82 -2.15 16.12
N VAL A 374 6.75 -2.97 15.08
CA VAL A 374 5.97 -2.64 13.86
C VAL A 374 4.53 -2.31 14.25
N ALA A 375 4.06 -1.14 13.81
CA ALA A 375 2.74 -0.63 14.15
C ALA A 375 1.66 -1.55 13.56
N ARG A 376 0.60 -1.84 14.31
CA ARG A 376 -0.38 -2.88 13.93
C ARG A 376 -1.04 -2.63 12.56
N PHE A 377 -1.28 -1.36 12.24
CA PHE A 377 -1.82 -0.93 10.95
C PHE A 377 -0.78 -0.93 9.82
N SER A 378 0.52 -0.94 10.09
CA SER A 378 1.52 -0.82 9.03
C SER A 378 1.40 -2.01 8.09
N SER A 379 1.09 -1.72 6.83
CA SER A 379 1.05 -2.72 5.75
C SER A 379 2.40 -3.43 5.58
N ARG A 380 2.32 -4.67 5.08
CA ARG A 380 3.40 -5.67 5.12
C ARG A 380 3.56 -6.32 3.76
N GLY A 381 4.80 -6.60 3.37
CA GLY A 381 5.12 -7.30 2.13
C GLY A 381 4.75 -8.78 2.17
N MET A 382 5.20 -9.59 1.22
CA MET A 382 5.97 -9.23 0.01
C MET A 382 5.15 -8.47 -1.05
N THR A 383 5.77 -8.05 -2.16
CA THR A 383 5.03 -7.44 -3.29
C THR A 383 4.08 -8.44 -3.96
N GLY A 384 2.78 -8.10 -4.02
CA GLY A 384 1.74 -8.97 -4.60
C GLY A 384 1.93 -9.24 -6.10
N TRP A 385 2.24 -8.20 -6.88
CA TRP A 385 2.39 -8.28 -8.35
C TRP A 385 3.58 -9.13 -8.85
N GLU A 386 4.36 -9.72 -7.94
CA GLU A 386 5.49 -10.61 -8.23
C GLU A 386 5.29 -12.05 -7.71
N LEU A 387 4.17 -12.32 -7.02
CA LEU A 387 3.71 -13.67 -6.68
C LEU A 387 3.53 -14.61 -7.89
N PRO A 388 3.26 -14.17 -9.15
CA PRO A 388 3.35 -15.06 -10.32
C PRO A 388 4.70 -15.78 -10.49
N ALA A 389 5.79 -15.23 -9.94
CA ALA A 389 7.12 -15.86 -9.90
C ALA A 389 7.37 -16.64 -8.59
N GLY A 390 6.31 -16.95 -7.83
CA GLY A 390 6.32 -17.66 -6.56
C GLY A 390 6.47 -16.78 -5.32
N TYR A 391 7.25 -15.70 -5.37
CA TYR A 391 7.55 -14.84 -4.22
C TYR A 391 7.76 -13.39 -4.65
N GLY A 392 7.24 -12.43 -3.88
CA GLY A 392 7.52 -11.02 -4.08
C GLY A 392 8.87 -10.55 -3.52
N ARG A 393 9.24 -9.31 -3.84
CA ARG A 393 10.40 -8.59 -3.28
C ARG A 393 10.09 -7.96 -1.93
N VAL A 394 11.14 -7.52 -1.24
CA VAL A 394 11.08 -6.96 0.12
C VAL A 394 10.53 -5.55 0.14
N LYS A 395 9.42 -5.36 0.87
CA LYS A 395 8.80 -4.08 1.22
C LYS A 395 8.18 -4.19 2.63
N PRO A 396 8.12 -3.11 3.44
CA PRO A 396 8.67 -1.76 3.20
C PRO A 396 10.20 -1.76 3.05
N ASP A 397 10.78 -0.64 2.60
CA ASP A 397 12.24 -0.51 2.53
C ASP A 397 12.85 -0.26 3.92
N ILE A 398 12.17 0.55 4.74
CA ILE A 398 12.56 1.01 6.09
C ILE A 398 11.30 1.35 6.91
N VAL A 399 11.44 1.46 8.23
CA VAL A 399 10.36 1.92 9.14
C VAL A 399 10.75 3.10 10.01
N THR A 400 9.76 3.88 10.45
CA THR A 400 9.94 4.97 11.43
C THR A 400 8.72 5.17 12.34
N PHE A 401 8.86 5.93 13.42
CA PHE A 401 7.81 6.13 14.42
C PHE A 401 6.56 6.77 13.80
N SER A 402 5.41 6.10 13.93
CA SER A 402 4.18 6.41 13.20
C SER A 402 2.92 6.47 14.07
N THR A 403 3.03 6.28 15.38
CA THR A 403 1.89 6.14 16.29
C THR A 403 1.89 7.25 17.35
N GLY A 404 0.86 8.11 17.38
CA GLY A 404 0.77 9.20 18.35
C GLY A 404 1.77 10.35 18.11
N VAL A 405 2.06 10.65 16.84
CA VAL A 405 3.00 11.73 16.47
C VAL A 405 2.27 13.09 16.52
N ILE A 406 2.98 14.15 16.91
CA ILE A 406 2.48 15.52 17.02
C ILE A 406 3.02 16.37 15.85
N SER A 407 2.14 17.12 15.18
CA SER A 407 2.52 18.13 14.16
C SER A 407 1.48 19.25 14.03
N SER A 408 1.73 20.22 13.15
CA SER A 408 0.88 21.39 12.86
C SER A 408 -0.58 21.05 12.55
N ASN A 409 -1.50 21.88 13.04
CA ASN A 409 -2.91 21.89 12.67
C ASN A 409 -3.30 23.24 12.04
N LEU A 410 -4.38 23.29 11.25
CA LEU A 410 -4.81 24.50 10.52
C LEU A 410 -4.99 25.76 11.39
N ASP A 411 -5.45 25.58 12.63
CA ASP A 411 -5.69 26.68 13.59
C ASP A 411 -4.42 27.17 14.31
N GLY A 412 -3.24 26.72 13.87
CA GLY A 412 -1.96 26.99 14.53
C GLY A 412 -1.79 26.28 15.87
N LYS A 413 -2.69 25.40 16.32
CA LYS A 413 -2.36 24.43 17.37
C LYS A 413 -1.60 23.25 16.75
N CYS A 414 -1.44 22.18 17.51
CA CYS A 414 -0.95 20.92 16.98
C CYS A 414 -2.00 19.82 17.14
N ARG A 415 -1.94 18.87 16.22
CA ARG A 415 -2.79 17.69 16.11
C ARG A 415 -1.93 16.47 16.35
N VAL A 416 -2.54 15.41 16.88
CA VAL A 416 -1.92 14.08 17.01
C VAL A 416 -2.49 13.19 15.93
N LEU A 417 -1.65 12.43 15.21
CA LEU A 417 -2.08 11.41 14.26
C LEU A 417 -1.25 10.12 14.40
N SER A 418 -1.84 9.04 13.89
CA SER A 418 -1.17 7.75 13.65
C SER A 418 -1.42 7.33 12.21
N GLY A 419 -0.45 6.65 11.57
CA GLY A 419 -0.57 6.14 10.20
C GLY A 419 0.76 6.15 9.45
N THR A 420 0.91 5.36 8.39
CA THR A 420 2.14 5.37 7.58
C THR A 420 2.28 6.64 6.71
N SER A 421 1.17 7.36 6.49
CA SER A 421 1.13 8.74 5.98
C SER A 421 1.85 9.77 6.88
N VAL A 422 2.07 9.43 8.15
CA VAL A 422 2.90 10.16 9.12
C VAL A 422 4.37 9.74 9.02
N ALA A 423 4.63 8.49 8.66
CA ALA A 423 5.98 7.93 8.56
C ALA A 423 6.75 8.45 7.34
N SER A 424 6.11 8.55 6.17
CA SER A 424 6.74 9.11 4.96
C SER A 424 7.29 10.53 5.11
N PRO A 425 6.59 11.54 5.70
CA PRO A 425 7.16 12.89 5.85
C PRO A 425 8.28 12.98 6.87
N ILE A 426 8.30 12.13 7.89
CA ILE A 426 9.46 11.99 8.80
C ILE A 426 10.68 11.54 7.99
N VAL A 427 10.51 10.57 7.10
CA VAL A 427 11.59 10.11 6.19
C VAL A 427 11.95 11.17 5.15
N THR A 428 11.00 11.89 4.54
CA THR A 428 11.28 13.02 3.62
C THR A 428 12.11 14.11 4.30
N GLY A 429 11.82 14.40 5.57
CA GLY A 429 12.62 15.31 6.39
C GLY A 429 14.05 14.81 6.62
N VAL A 430 14.22 13.52 6.96
CA VAL A 430 15.53 12.86 7.08
C VAL A 430 16.30 12.88 5.74
N VAL A 431 15.65 12.49 4.65
CA VAL A 431 16.18 12.55 3.27
C VAL A 431 16.68 13.95 2.93
N SER A 432 15.94 14.98 3.33
CA SER A 432 16.32 16.37 3.07
C SER A 432 17.57 16.79 3.85
N LEU A 433 17.80 16.26 5.06
CA LEU A 433 19.05 16.45 5.79
C LEU A 433 20.23 15.71 5.13
N LEU A 434 20.00 14.51 4.57
CA LEU A 434 21.01 13.75 3.84
C LEU A 434 21.44 14.47 2.55
N ILE A 435 20.48 14.95 1.75
CA ILE A 435 20.75 15.70 0.52
C ILE A 435 21.50 17.00 0.84
N ASN A 436 21.11 17.72 1.91
CA ASN A 436 21.85 18.92 2.36
C ASN A 436 23.31 18.59 2.75
N ALA A 437 23.56 17.44 3.39
CA ALA A 437 24.91 17.00 3.73
C ALA A 437 25.77 16.71 2.49
N ALA A 438 25.20 16.04 1.49
CA ALA A 438 25.87 15.76 0.22
C ALA A 438 26.17 17.03 -0.59
N LEU A 439 25.20 17.95 -0.69
CA LEU A 439 25.38 19.25 -1.35
C LEU A 439 26.50 20.07 -0.70
N ASN A 440 26.52 20.14 0.64
CA ASN A 440 27.57 20.86 1.37
C ASN A 440 28.96 20.22 1.16
N HIS A 441 29.05 18.89 1.14
CA HIS A 441 30.30 18.18 0.87
C HIS A 441 30.82 18.49 -0.55
N ASN A 442 29.94 18.39 -1.56
CA ASN A 442 30.27 18.64 -2.96
C ASN A 442 30.69 20.10 -3.21
N ALA A 443 30.03 21.07 -2.55
CA ALA A 443 30.41 22.49 -2.64
C ALA A 443 31.79 22.77 -2.04
N ASN A 444 32.15 22.15 -0.91
CA ASN A 444 33.45 22.34 -0.26
C ASN A 444 34.61 21.87 -1.15
N LEU A 445 34.46 20.73 -1.83
CA LEU A 445 35.47 20.20 -2.74
C LEU A 445 35.80 21.18 -3.88
N ILE A 446 34.77 21.71 -4.54
CA ILE A 446 34.91 22.69 -5.64
C ILE A 446 35.66 23.95 -5.17
N ASN A 447 35.39 24.40 -3.95
CA ASN A 447 36.04 25.58 -3.36
C ASN A 447 37.51 25.34 -2.97
N HIS A 448 37.95 24.10 -2.80
CA HIS A 448 39.33 23.77 -2.43
C HIS A 448 40.28 23.58 -3.64
N GLU A 449 39.77 23.23 -4.82
CA GLU A 449 40.59 22.90 -6.01
C GLU A 449 40.83 24.09 -6.97
N ASN A 450 40.66 25.33 -6.50
CA ASN A 450 40.97 26.56 -7.26
C ASN A 450 40.31 26.63 -8.66
N GLY A 451 39.11 26.04 -8.81
CA GLY A 451 38.35 26.03 -10.07
C GLY A 451 38.92 25.12 -11.17
N SER A 452 40.00 24.38 -10.91
CA SER A 452 40.53 23.38 -11.85
C SER A 452 39.75 22.07 -11.74
N LEU A 453 38.52 22.06 -12.27
CA LEU A 453 37.69 20.86 -12.45
C LEU A 453 38.26 19.95 -13.57
N TYR A 454 39.53 19.59 -13.45
CA TYR A 454 40.32 18.89 -14.46
C TYR A 454 40.10 17.38 -14.37
N TYR A 455 39.36 16.83 -15.33
CA TYR A 455 39.42 15.44 -15.82
C TYR A 455 40.14 14.42 -14.91
N MET A 456 39.51 14.05 -13.80
CA MET A 456 39.97 12.95 -12.95
C MET A 456 39.66 11.62 -13.63
N ASN A 457 40.51 11.23 -14.58
CA ASN A 457 40.38 10.04 -15.42
C ASN A 457 40.59 8.71 -14.67
N ASN A 458 40.37 8.65 -13.35
CA ASN A 458 40.54 7.43 -12.55
C ASN A 458 39.44 7.29 -11.49
N VAL A 459 38.76 6.13 -11.50
CA VAL A 459 37.54 5.86 -10.72
C VAL A 459 37.82 5.82 -9.21
N ASP A 460 39.01 5.40 -8.79
CA ASP A 460 39.40 5.28 -7.38
C ASP A 460 39.26 6.60 -6.60
N ASN A 461 39.52 7.73 -7.26
CA ASN A 461 39.53 9.06 -6.63
C ASN A 461 38.23 9.85 -6.89
N TYR A 462 37.07 9.18 -7.04
CA TYR A 462 35.77 9.85 -7.11
C TYR A 462 35.54 10.73 -5.85
N PRO A 463 35.51 12.08 -5.95
CA PRO A 463 35.51 12.94 -4.76
C PRO A 463 34.09 13.35 -4.32
N PHE A 464 33.17 13.50 -5.29
CA PHE A 464 31.81 13.93 -5.04
C PHE A 464 30.95 12.81 -4.43
N VAL A 465 29.97 13.19 -3.61
CA VAL A 465 28.89 12.31 -3.16
C VAL A 465 27.82 12.25 -4.27
N PRO A 466 27.38 11.06 -4.72
CA PRO A 466 26.23 10.94 -5.62
C PRO A 466 24.94 11.39 -4.92
N ILE A 467 24.05 12.07 -5.64
CA ILE A 467 22.78 12.60 -5.11
C ILE A 467 21.60 12.16 -6.00
N ASN A 468 21.51 10.86 -6.30
CA ASN A 468 20.40 10.25 -7.04
C ASN A 468 19.44 9.47 -6.10
N PRO A 469 18.21 9.12 -6.53
CA PRO A 469 17.22 8.46 -5.68
C PRO A 469 17.76 7.23 -4.96
N ILE A 470 18.53 6.40 -5.69
CA ILE A 470 19.08 5.17 -5.15
C ILE A 470 20.26 5.40 -4.21
N SER A 471 21.13 6.39 -4.42
CA SER A 471 22.22 6.69 -3.46
C SER A 471 21.69 7.03 -2.06
N ILE A 472 20.61 7.82 -1.97
CA ILE A 472 19.98 8.17 -0.69
C ILE A 472 19.22 6.96 -0.10
N LYS A 473 18.54 6.17 -0.94
CA LYS A 473 17.88 4.92 -0.53
C LYS A 473 18.89 3.87 -0.02
N GLN A 474 20.03 3.72 -0.68
CA GLN A 474 21.17 2.90 -0.25
C GLN A 474 21.70 3.37 1.11
N ALA A 475 21.87 4.68 1.32
CA ALA A 475 22.34 5.22 2.59
C ALA A 475 21.38 4.92 3.76
N LEU A 476 20.07 5.01 3.52
CA LEU A 476 19.05 4.69 4.51
C LEU A 476 18.99 3.18 4.80
N ILE A 477 18.98 2.33 3.77
CA ILE A 477 18.99 0.87 3.93
C ILE A 477 20.26 0.40 4.66
N ALA A 478 21.43 0.93 4.30
CA ALA A 478 22.72 0.54 4.90
C ALA A 478 22.99 1.15 6.30
N SER A 479 22.12 2.05 6.78
CA SER A 479 22.21 2.66 8.12
C SER A 479 21.15 2.15 9.09
N ALA A 480 20.06 1.56 8.58
CA ALA A 480 18.91 1.16 9.39
C ALA A 480 19.27 0.13 10.46
N ASN A 481 18.66 0.28 11.64
CA ASN A 481 18.84 -0.62 12.76
C ASN A 481 17.70 -1.66 12.74
N GLN A 482 18.01 -2.96 12.53
CA GLN A 482 17.02 -4.02 12.67
C GLN A 482 16.37 -3.96 14.07
N LEU A 483 15.05 -4.06 14.17
CA LEU A 483 14.28 -3.73 15.38
C LEU A 483 14.73 -4.54 16.61
N ASP A 484 15.09 -5.81 16.42
CA ASP A 484 15.68 -6.72 17.40
C ASP A 484 16.95 -6.16 18.10
N SER A 485 17.66 -5.24 17.44
CA SER A 485 18.84 -4.53 17.97
C SER A 485 18.53 -3.19 18.65
N VAL A 486 17.32 -2.64 18.44
CA VAL A 486 16.96 -1.29 18.87
C VAL A 486 16.57 -1.25 20.35
N ARG A 487 17.39 -0.57 21.17
CA ARG A 487 17.04 -0.24 22.55
C ARG A 487 16.49 1.19 22.63
N VAL A 488 15.17 1.35 22.54
CA VAL A 488 14.51 2.67 22.60
C VAL A 488 14.80 3.39 23.93
N PHE A 489 15.20 4.66 23.85
CA PHE A 489 15.78 5.40 24.98
C PHE A 489 14.84 5.54 26.21
N GLY A 490 15.34 5.05 27.35
CA GLY A 490 14.73 5.21 28.67
C GLY A 490 14.13 3.94 29.28
N THR A 491 14.03 2.83 28.54
CA THR A 491 13.60 1.53 29.08
C THR A 491 14.76 0.83 29.78
N ASN A 492 15.09 1.27 31.00
CA ASN A 492 16.08 0.60 31.86
C ASN A 492 15.69 -0.86 32.12
N SER A 493 16.26 -1.79 31.34
CA SER A 493 16.11 -3.24 31.48
C SER A 493 14.65 -3.73 31.58
N ILE A 494 13.73 -3.12 30.83
CA ILE A 494 12.34 -3.60 30.76
C ILE A 494 12.31 -4.89 29.93
N LYS A 495 12.32 -6.01 30.65
CA LYS A 495 12.38 -7.39 30.16
C LYS A 495 11.04 -7.86 29.56
N TRP A 496 10.48 -7.08 28.64
CA TRP A 496 9.20 -7.33 27.99
C TRP A 496 9.25 -7.54 26.48
N LEU A 497 10.40 -7.35 25.81
CA LEU A 497 10.60 -7.96 24.50
C LEU A 497 10.59 -9.48 24.71
N GLN A 498 9.45 -10.10 24.40
CA GLN A 498 9.34 -11.54 24.27
C GLN A 498 9.89 -11.93 22.89
N GLU A 499 10.19 -13.21 22.67
CA GLU A 499 10.59 -13.74 21.35
C GLU A 499 9.51 -13.50 20.28
N THR A 500 8.29 -13.10 20.70
CA THR A 500 7.15 -12.73 19.85
C THR A 500 7.10 -11.26 19.42
N ASP A 501 7.98 -10.37 19.90
CA ASP A 501 8.03 -8.95 19.47
C ASP A 501 9.02 -8.70 18.30
N GLN A 502 9.77 -9.72 17.88
CA GLN A 502 10.69 -9.67 16.72
C GLN A 502 9.91 -9.61 15.39
N SER A 503 10.47 -9.00 14.33
CA SER A 503 9.76 -8.78 13.06
C SER A 503 10.54 -9.24 11.82
N SER A 504 9.84 -9.72 10.79
CA SER A 504 10.42 -10.12 9.51
C SER A 504 10.83 -8.92 8.63
N MET A 505 11.70 -9.14 7.65
CA MET A 505 12.07 -8.10 6.67
C MET A 505 10.86 -7.56 5.87
N PHE A 506 9.79 -8.35 5.72
CA PHE A 506 8.54 -7.93 5.08
C PHE A 506 7.65 -7.06 5.98
N GLU A 507 8.00 -6.89 7.26
CA GLU A 507 7.34 -5.98 8.20
C GLU A 507 8.19 -4.75 8.52
N GLN A 508 9.53 -4.91 8.62
CA GLN A 508 10.45 -3.84 9.03
C GLN A 508 11.37 -3.29 7.92
N GLY A 509 11.44 -3.95 6.76
CA GLY A 509 12.44 -3.66 5.73
C GLY A 509 13.86 -3.90 6.24
N ALA A 510 14.74 -2.92 6.02
CA ALA A 510 16.08 -2.88 6.61
C ALA A 510 16.06 -2.53 8.12
N GLY A 511 14.93 -2.06 8.66
CA GLY A 511 14.75 -1.70 10.07
C GLY A 511 14.44 -0.22 10.30
N LEU A 512 14.65 0.23 11.53
CA LEU A 512 14.40 1.61 11.97
C LEU A 512 15.45 2.58 11.44
N VAL A 513 14.99 3.72 10.90
CA VAL A 513 15.84 4.83 10.42
C VAL A 513 16.89 5.26 11.45
N ASN A 514 18.13 5.43 11.00
CA ASN A 514 19.27 5.89 11.80
C ASN A 514 19.91 7.13 11.15
N LEU A 515 19.37 8.33 11.44
CA LEU A 515 19.83 9.58 10.83
C LEU A 515 21.32 9.84 11.04
N GLN A 516 21.88 9.53 12.23
CA GLN A 516 23.31 9.68 12.49
C GLN A 516 24.15 8.81 11.53
N SER A 517 23.89 7.51 11.49
CA SER A 517 24.65 6.60 10.63
C SER A 517 24.41 6.87 9.15
N ALA A 518 23.22 7.33 8.77
CA ALA A 518 22.91 7.73 7.40
C ALA A 518 23.76 8.94 6.94
N LEU A 519 23.88 9.98 7.78
CA LEU A 519 24.72 11.15 7.49
C LEU A 519 26.20 10.77 7.34
N GLU A 520 26.69 9.88 8.20
CA GLU A 520 28.08 9.40 8.18
C GLU A 520 28.38 8.46 6.98
N ILE A 521 27.36 7.77 6.45
CA ILE A 521 27.46 6.97 5.22
C ILE A 521 27.42 7.88 3.98
N VAL A 522 26.50 8.85 3.91
CA VAL A 522 26.39 9.76 2.76
C VAL A 522 27.69 10.54 2.53
N GLN A 523 28.32 11.06 3.59
CA GLN A 523 29.57 11.83 3.49
C GLN A 523 30.81 11.03 3.02
N ARG A 524 30.68 9.71 2.83
CA ARG A 524 31.75 8.82 2.32
C ARG A 524 31.29 7.92 1.17
N MET A 525 30.09 8.14 0.63
CA MET A 525 29.51 7.29 -0.40
C MET A 525 30.13 7.59 -1.77
N LYS A 526 30.54 6.53 -2.47
CA LYS A 526 30.84 6.55 -3.91
C LYS A 526 29.65 5.96 -4.68
N PRO A 527 29.46 6.31 -5.97
CA PRO A 527 28.43 5.67 -6.79
C PRO A 527 28.73 4.18 -6.92
N GLN A 528 27.76 3.33 -6.59
CA GLN A 528 27.94 1.88 -6.56
C GLN A 528 26.60 1.14 -6.69
N ALA A 529 26.66 -0.13 -7.08
CA ALA A 529 25.52 -1.02 -6.90
C ALA A 529 25.45 -1.56 -5.45
N SER A 530 24.28 -2.05 -5.04
CA SER A 530 24.08 -2.83 -3.81
C SER A 530 22.88 -3.77 -3.95
N LEU A 531 22.64 -4.60 -2.94
CA LEU A 531 21.56 -5.59 -2.90
C LEU A 531 20.66 -5.36 -1.68
N MET A 532 19.35 -5.59 -1.86
CA MET A 532 18.34 -5.56 -0.80
C MET A 532 17.44 -6.82 -0.90
N PRO A 533 17.55 -7.80 0.02
CA PRO A 533 18.47 -7.86 1.15
C PRO A 533 19.94 -8.03 0.70
N SER A 534 20.87 -7.64 1.56
CA SER A 534 22.32 -7.67 1.28
C SER A 534 22.99 -9.02 1.59
N TYR A 535 22.27 -9.94 2.22
CA TYR A 535 22.69 -11.31 2.56
C TYR A 535 21.47 -12.24 2.69
N LEU A 536 21.69 -13.54 2.50
CA LEU A 536 20.69 -14.59 2.68
C LEU A 536 21.14 -15.56 3.79
N ASP A 537 20.81 -15.26 5.05
CA ASP A 537 21.03 -16.16 6.18
C ASP A 537 19.71 -16.77 6.66
N LEU A 538 19.39 -17.95 6.12
CA LEU A 538 18.20 -18.72 6.43
C LEU A 538 18.29 -19.41 7.82
N THR A 539 19.29 -19.08 8.63
CA THR A 539 19.32 -19.40 10.06
C THR A 539 18.84 -18.25 10.95
N GLN A 540 18.65 -17.03 10.40
CA GLN A 540 18.19 -15.85 11.15
C GLN A 540 16.65 -15.71 11.13
N CYS A 541 15.95 -16.35 12.06
CA CYS A 541 14.53 -16.06 12.32
C CYS A 541 14.31 -14.98 13.39
N PRO A 542 13.22 -14.19 13.30
CA PRO A 542 12.24 -14.14 12.21
C PRO A 542 12.63 -13.18 11.07
N TYR A 543 13.77 -12.48 11.14
CA TYR A 543 14.15 -11.49 10.12
C TYR A 543 14.12 -12.04 8.69
N MET A 544 14.64 -13.25 8.48
CA MET A 544 14.67 -13.99 7.21
C MET A 544 13.44 -14.89 7.01
N TRP A 545 12.31 -14.62 7.68
CA TRP A 545 11.03 -15.31 7.44
C TRP A 545 10.45 -14.89 6.08
N PRO A 546 9.81 -15.80 5.30
CA PRO A 546 9.47 -17.18 5.64
C PRO A 546 10.64 -18.17 5.54
N TYR A 547 11.68 -17.83 4.76
CA TYR A 547 12.75 -18.74 4.34
C TYR A 547 13.52 -19.41 5.48
N CYS A 548 13.66 -18.77 6.65
CA CYS A 548 14.32 -19.36 7.82
C CYS A 548 13.45 -20.37 8.60
N SER A 549 12.13 -20.34 8.41
CA SER A 549 11.19 -21.12 9.25
C SER A 549 11.14 -22.61 8.85
N GLN A 550 11.85 -23.00 7.80
CA GLN A 550 12.00 -24.37 7.33
C GLN A 550 13.44 -24.62 6.81
N PRO A 551 14.16 -25.63 7.35
CA PRO A 551 15.46 -26.02 6.79
C PRO A 551 15.30 -26.77 5.48
N LEU A 552 16.33 -26.72 4.65
CA LEU A 552 16.38 -27.38 3.35
C LEU A 552 16.71 -28.88 3.49
N TYR A 553 16.41 -29.67 2.47
CA TYR A 553 16.77 -31.11 2.39
C TYR A 553 16.82 -31.59 0.94
N SER A 554 17.53 -32.69 0.69
CA SER A 554 17.60 -33.31 -0.64
C SER A 554 16.19 -33.73 -1.13
N THR A 555 15.93 -33.60 -2.43
CA THR A 555 14.63 -33.86 -3.10
C THR A 555 13.48 -32.88 -2.83
N MET A 556 13.74 -31.72 -2.20
CA MET A 556 12.73 -30.66 -2.07
C MET A 556 12.57 -29.79 -3.33
N GLN A 557 11.44 -29.09 -3.46
CA GLN A 557 11.31 -27.98 -4.43
C GLN A 557 12.28 -26.82 -4.10
N PRO A 558 12.85 -26.13 -5.10
CA PRO A 558 13.62 -24.92 -4.86
C PRO A 558 12.76 -23.84 -4.21
N ILE A 559 13.26 -23.20 -3.15
CA ILE A 559 12.68 -21.94 -2.66
C ILE A 559 13.22 -20.78 -3.48
N ILE A 560 12.37 -19.79 -3.76
CA ILE A 560 12.71 -18.62 -4.58
C ILE A 560 12.83 -17.40 -3.67
N ILE A 561 13.94 -16.69 -3.75
CA ILE A 561 14.19 -15.45 -3.00
C ILE A 561 14.48 -14.33 -4.00
N ASN A 562 13.65 -13.30 -4.02
CA ASN A 562 13.77 -12.18 -4.95
C ASN A 562 14.45 -10.97 -4.28
N ILE A 563 15.65 -10.67 -4.75
CA ILE A 563 16.52 -9.59 -4.26
C ILE A 563 16.44 -8.40 -5.23
N THR A 564 16.26 -7.20 -4.69
CA THR A 564 16.33 -5.95 -5.46
C THR A 564 17.79 -5.55 -5.65
N ILE A 565 18.21 -5.35 -6.90
CA ILE A 565 19.50 -4.73 -7.21
C ILE A 565 19.28 -3.23 -7.27
N LEU A 566 20.09 -2.48 -6.51
CA LEU A 566 20.01 -1.03 -6.38
C LEU A 566 21.26 -0.41 -7.01
N ASN A 567 21.14 0.31 -8.13
CA ASN A 567 22.27 0.99 -8.77
C ASN A 567 22.26 2.50 -8.49
N SER A 568 23.38 3.05 -7.99
CA SER A 568 23.57 4.51 -7.86
C SER A 568 24.65 5.08 -8.80
N MET A 569 25.15 4.30 -9.77
CA MET A 569 26.19 4.74 -10.72
C MET A 569 25.63 5.61 -11.85
N ASP A 570 24.60 5.13 -12.56
CA ASP A 570 23.81 5.88 -13.56
C ASP A 570 22.39 5.27 -13.65
N VAL A 571 21.46 5.96 -14.32
CA VAL A 571 20.07 5.53 -14.58
C VAL A 571 20.04 4.14 -15.22
N ALA A 572 20.83 3.98 -16.29
CA ALA A 572 21.03 2.70 -16.94
C ALA A 572 22.17 1.92 -16.29
N GLY A 573 21.90 0.69 -15.88
CA GLY A 573 22.90 -0.31 -15.56
C GLY A 573 22.71 -1.58 -16.38
N ARG A 574 23.71 -2.45 -16.38
CA ARG A 574 23.59 -3.83 -16.87
C ARG A 574 24.36 -4.80 -15.98
N ILE A 575 24.01 -6.07 -16.02
CA ILE A 575 24.83 -7.15 -15.48
C ILE A 575 25.81 -7.60 -16.57
N GLU A 576 27.11 -7.44 -16.31
CA GLU A 576 28.17 -7.61 -17.33
C GLU A 576 28.33 -9.07 -17.79
N LYS A 577 28.09 -10.02 -16.88
CA LYS A 577 28.16 -11.47 -17.09
C LYS A 577 27.16 -12.18 -16.17
N PRO A 578 26.64 -13.37 -16.53
CA PRO A 578 25.75 -14.14 -15.66
C PRO A 578 26.32 -14.29 -14.24
N PRO A 579 25.51 -14.05 -13.17
CA PRO A 579 25.96 -14.24 -11.79
C PRO A 579 26.43 -15.67 -11.53
N ILE A 580 27.45 -15.82 -10.69
CA ILE A 580 28.11 -17.10 -10.41
C ILE A 580 27.99 -17.43 -8.92
N TYR A 581 27.54 -18.64 -8.59
CA TYR A 581 27.59 -19.16 -7.22
C TYR A 581 28.95 -19.79 -6.90
N HIS A 582 29.49 -19.44 -5.73
CA HIS A 582 30.77 -19.89 -5.19
C HIS A 582 30.52 -20.63 -3.86
N PRO A 583 30.59 -21.98 -3.86
CA PRO A 583 30.41 -22.77 -2.64
C PRO A 583 31.65 -22.71 -1.74
N TYR A 584 31.47 -22.50 -0.44
CA TYR A 584 32.57 -22.74 0.51
C TYR A 584 32.68 -24.24 0.81
N ILE A 585 33.62 -24.93 0.17
CA ILE A 585 33.82 -26.38 0.31
C ILE A 585 33.96 -26.81 1.79
N ASN A 586 34.76 -26.06 2.57
CA ASN A 586 34.98 -26.32 4.00
C ASN A 586 33.75 -26.08 4.89
N TYR A 587 32.71 -25.41 4.38
CA TYR A 587 31.46 -25.11 5.06
C TYR A 587 30.26 -25.70 4.28
N ASN A 588 30.44 -26.88 3.69
CA ASN A 588 29.42 -27.66 2.99
C ASN A 588 28.71 -26.95 1.83
N GLY A 589 29.24 -25.84 1.31
CA GLY A 589 28.59 -25.04 0.26
C GLY A 589 28.29 -25.81 -1.03
N HIS A 590 29.05 -26.89 -1.29
CA HIS A 590 28.84 -27.81 -2.40
C HIS A 590 27.54 -28.61 -2.29
N ARG A 591 26.86 -28.58 -1.13
CA ARG A 591 25.53 -29.19 -0.92
C ARG A 591 24.37 -28.28 -1.33
N LEU A 592 24.62 -27.02 -1.62
CA LEU A 592 23.60 -26.10 -2.12
C LEU A 592 23.63 -26.06 -3.64
N HIS A 593 22.49 -26.38 -4.24
CA HIS A 593 22.22 -26.12 -5.64
C HIS A 593 21.58 -24.74 -5.74
N VAL A 594 22.23 -23.82 -6.48
CA VAL A 594 21.85 -22.41 -6.53
C VAL A 594 21.57 -22.02 -7.98
N GLY A 595 20.29 -22.02 -8.34
CA GLY A 595 19.80 -21.47 -9.60
C GLY A 595 19.65 -19.95 -9.51
N ILE A 596 19.78 -19.26 -10.65
CA ILE A 596 19.73 -17.79 -10.69
C ILE A 596 18.98 -17.33 -11.95
N SER A 597 18.05 -16.38 -11.78
CA SER A 597 17.49 -15.55 -12.86
C SER A 597 17.68 -14.08 -12.51
N TYR A 598 17.82 -13.19 -13.50
CA TYR A 598 18.17 -11.80 -13.26
C TYR A 598 17.75 -10.86 -14.41
N SER A 599 17.59 -9.58 -14.10
CA SER A 599 17.43 -8.53 -15.11
C SER A 599 18.78 -8.21 -15.78
N GLU A 600 18.93 -8.47 -17.08
CA GLU A 600 20.14 -8.09 -17.84
C GLU A 600 20.40 -6.58 -17.77
N TYR A 601 19.35 -5.77 -17.90
CA TYR A 601 19.38 -4.31 -17.79
C TYR A 601 18.70 -3.83 -16.51
N LEU A 602 19.24 -2.80 -15.90
CA LEU A 602 18.70 -2.10 -14.74
C LEU A 602 18.21 -0.73 -15.23
N TRP A 603 16.92 -0.45 -15.04
CA TRP A 603 16.28 0.81 -15.43
C TRP A 603 14.97 1.03 -14.64
N PRO A 604 14.65 2.26 -14.20
CA PRO A 604 15.44 3.48 -14.32
C PRO A 604 16.56 3.63 -13.28
N TRP A 605 16.65 2.73 -12.28
CA TRP A 605 17.85 2.53 -11.45
C TRP A 605 17.97 1.12 -10.84
N VAL A 606 16.93 0.30 -10.98
CA VAL A 606 16.78 -0.95 -10.22
C VAL A 606 16.77 -2.17 -11.13
N GLY A 607 17.12 -3.32 -10.57
CA GLY A 607 17.00 -4.63 -11.20
C GLY A 607 16.49 -5.68 -10.22
N TYR A 608 16.39 -6.92 -10.70
CA TYR A 608 16.08 -8.07 -9.86
C TYR A 608 17.14 -9.17 -9.98
N LEU A 609 17.32 -9.90 -8.89
CA LEU A 609 18.10 -11.13 -8.80
C LEU A 609 17.22 -12.17 -8.09
N ALA A 610 16.70 -13.13 -8.83
CA ALA A 610 15.91 -14.24 -8.32
C ALA A 610 16.85 -15.43 -8.03
N VAL A 611 16.92 -15.86 -6.77
CA VAL A 611 17.80 -16.94 -6.31
C VAL A 611 16.96 -18.16 -5.94
N TYR A 612 17.22 -19.27 -6.64
CA TYR A 612 16.53 -20.54 -6.47
C TYR A 612 17.42 -21.46 -5.63
N LEU A 613 17.07 -21.70 -4.37
CA LEU A 613 17.85 -22.54 -3.45
C LEU A 613 17.24 -23.93 -3.29
N SER A 614 18.01 -24.96 -3.62
CA SER A 614 17.72 -26.35 -3.29
C SER A 614 18.99 -27.07 -2.80
N VAL A 615 18.86 -28.33 -2.40
CA VAL A 615 20.00 -29.17 -1.98
C VAL A 615 20.44 -30.04 -3.16
N THR A 616 21.75 -30.19 -3.37
CA THR A 616 22.26 -31.05 -4.44
C THR A 616 21.86 -32.52 -4.22
N PRO A 617 21.61 -33.28 -5.32
CA PRO A 617 21.50 -34.73 -5.25
C PRO A 617 22.75 -35.38 -4.62
N ASP A 618 22.59 -36.63 -4.18
CA ASP A 618 23.66 -37.38 -3.52
C ASP A 618 24.83 -37.66 -4.48
N SER A 619 26.04 -37.21 -4.13
CA SER A 619 27.26 -37.52 -4.87
C SER A 619 27.91 -38.82 -4.38
N ILE A 620 28.68 -39.46 -5.26
CA ILE A 620 29.54 -40.62 -4.91
C ILE A 620 30.77 -40.16 -4.09
N ASP A 621 31.23 -38.93 -4.30
CA ASP A 621 32.39 -38.35 -3.60
C ASP A 621 32.09 -37.90 -2.16
N ASP A 622 30.81 -37.96 -1.74
CA ASP A 622 30.34 -37.52 -0.43
C ASP A 622 30.48 -38.62 0.64
N ILE A 623 31.30 -38.36 1.67
CA ILE A 623 31.42 -39.23 2.86
C ILE A 623 30.06 -39.43 3.56
N ILE A 624 29.20 -38.40 3.55
CA ILE A 624 27.80 -38.47 3.98
C ILE A 624 26.96 -37.87 2.84
N PRO A 625 26.07 -38.64 2.19
CA PRO A 625 25.24 -38.13 1.11
C PRO A 625 24.27 -37.04 1.60
N SER A 626 23.96 -36.07 0.75
CA SER A 626 23.07 -34.94 1.06
C SER A 626 21.70 -35.36 1.61
N SER A 627 21.17 -36.52 1.22
CA SER A 627 19.94 -37.13 1.76
C SER A 627 19.99 -37.46 3.25
N ARG A 628 21.20 -37.67 3.81
CA ARG A 628 21.44 -38.00 5.22
C ARG A 628 22.30 -36.96 5.95
N PHE A 629 22.68 -35.88 5.28
CA PHE A 629 23.46 -34.79 5.86
C PHE A 629 22.62 -33.96 6.84
N SER A 630 23.26 -33.43 7.88
CA SER A 630 22.64 -32.45 8.79
C SER A 630 23.67 -31.41 9.20
N GLY A 631 23.35 -30.13 9.01
CA GLY A 631 24.24 -29.02 9.34
C GLY A 631 24.06 -27.83 8.40
N VAL A 632 24.83 -26.77 8.65
CA VAL A 632 24.80 -25.55 7.85
C VAL A 632 25.67 -25.70 6.60
N ALA A 633 25.17 -25.19 5.48
CA ALA A 633 25.91 -25.02 4.23
C ALA A 633 26.02 -23.52 3.88
N GLU A 634 27.21 -23.09 3.44
CA GLU A 634 27.53 -21.68 3.21
C GLU A 634 28.26 -21.45 1.87
N GLY A 635 28.01 -20.29 1.26
CA GLY A 635 28.64 -19.85 0.01
C GLY A 635 28.33 -18.39 -0.30
N TYR A 636 28.48 -17.98 -1.56
CA TYR A 636 28.03 -16.66 -2.02
C TYR A 636 27.75 -16.62 -3.52
N ILE A 637 26.87 -15.72 -3.96
CA ILE A 637 26.79 -15.33 -5.39
C ILE A 637 27.70 -14.13 -5.61
N SER A 638 28.42 -14.10 -6.73
CA SER A 638 29.08 -12.91 -7.27
C SER A 638 28.40 -12.43 -8.55
N LEU A 639 28.20 -11.12 -8.69
CA LEU A 639 27.79 -10.49 -9.94
C LEU A 639 28.50 -9.15 -10.13
N VAL A 640 28.65 -8.73 -11.38
CA VAL A 640 29.22 -7.43 -11.74
C VAL A 640 28.13 -6.58 -12.37
N VAL A 641 27.79 -5.46 -11.73
CA VAL A 641 26.92 -4.43 -12.32
C VAL A 641 27.81 -3.36 -12.95
N GLU A 642 27.51 -2.96 -14.18
CA GLU A 642 28.20 -1.91 -14.92
C GLU A 642 27.21 -0.80 -15.32
N SER A 643 27.63 0.46 -15.23
CA SER A 643 26.97 1.63 -15.82
C SER A 643 27.96 2.43 -16.64
N TYR A 644 27.48 3.08 -17.70
CA TYR A 644 28.32 3.92 -18.56
C TYR A 644 28.10 5.41 -18.23
N ASP A 645 29.05 6.04 -17.53
CA ASP A 645 29.00 7.48 -17.24
C ASP A 645 29.21 8.26 -18.55
N ASN A 646 28.09 8.63 -19.17
CA ASN A 646 28.01 9.41 -20.40
C ASN A 646 28.63 10.82 -20.29
N ILE A 647 28.82 11.34 -19.07
CA ILE A 647 29.39 12.67 -18.82
C ILE A 647 30.93 12.60 -18.77
N ARG A 648 31.48 11.48 -18.30
CA ARG A 648 32.94 11.25 -18.20
C ARG A 648 33.51 10.37 -19.31
N ASN A 649 32.66 9.68 -20.07
CA ASN A 649 33.04 8.69 -21.08
C ASN A 649 33.85 7.51 -20.46
N LEU A 650 33.38 7.03 -19.30
CA LEU A 650 33.98 5.94 -18.51
C LEU A 650 32.90 4.95 -18.09
N SER A 651 33.19 3.65 -18.03
CA SER A 651 32.33 2.72 -17.30
C SER A 651 32.68 2.68 -15.81
N LEU A 652 31.64 2.70 -14.99
CA LEU A 652 31.68 2.43 -13.56
C LEU A 652 31.18 1.01 -13.34
N SER A 653 31.87 0.22 -12.52
CA SER A 653 31.44 -1.14 -12.20
C SER A 653 31.53 -1.43 -10.71
N THR A 654 30.61 -2.27 -10.23
CA THR A 654 30.57 -2.74 -8.84
C THR A 654 30.55 -4.26 -8.81
N ASN A 655 31.58 -4.83 -8.17
CA ASN A 655 31.64 -6.26 -7.87
C ASN A 655 30.79 -6.55 -6.62
N LEU A 656 29.59 -7.08 -6.82
CA LEU A 656 28.68 -7.45 -5.74
C LEU A 656 28.92 -8.88 -5.26
N ARG A 657 28.72 -9.09 -3.96
CA ARG A 657 28.79 -10.39 -3.30
C ARG A 657 27.58 -10.56 -2.39
N LEU A 658 26.75 -11.57 -2.64
CA LEU A 658 25.60 -11.93 -1.81
C LEU A 658 25.95 -13.19 -1.01
N PRO A 659 26.24 -13.10 0.31
CA PRO A 659 26.47 -14.27 1.15
C PRO A 659 25.20 -15.14 1.23
N ILE A 660 25.36 -16.46 1.17
CA ILE A 660 24.28 -17.44 1.29
C ILE A 660 24.64 -18.41 2.41
N LYS A 661 23.69 -18.65 3.31
CA LYS A 661 23.82 -19.57 4.44
C LYS A 661 22.46 -20.21 4.72
N ALA A 662 22.42 -21.54 4.70
CA ALA A 662 21.19 -22.30 4.91
C ALA A 662 21.44 -23.55 5.76
N ASN A 663 20.46 -23.92 6.58
CA ASN A 663 20.49 -25.16 7.34
C ASN A 663 19.93 -26.31 6.48
N ILE A 664 20.66 -27.41 6.39
CA ILE A 664 20.25 -28.64 5.71
C ILE A 664 19.97 -29.73 6.74
N VAL A 665 18.89 -30.49 6.53
CA VAL A 665 18.52 -31.66 7.34
C VAL A 665 18.36 -32.92 6.48
N PRO A 666 18.40 -34.12 7.09
CA PRO A 666 18.10 -35.36 6.38
C PRO A 666 16.66 -35.34 5.84
N ILE A 667 16.38 -36.07 4.75
CA ILE A 667 15.07 -36.05 4.09
C ILE A 667 13.95 -36.37 5.11
N PRO A 668 12.99 -35.45 5.34
CA PRO A 668 11.86 -35.70 6.23
C PRO A 668 11.03 -36.89 5.74
N HIS A 669 10.49 -37.68 6.67
CA HIS A 669 9.64 -38.82 6.33
C HIS A 669 8.48 -38.38 5.42
N ARG A 670 8.18 -39.15 4.36
CA ARG A 670 7.22 -38.80 3.29
C ARG A 670 5.90 -38.25 3.84
N SER A 671 5.33 -38.86 4.87
CA SER A 671 4.07 -38.41 5.52
C SER A 671 4.14 -37.07 6.27
N LYS A 672 5.32 -36.44 6.36
CA LYS A 672 5.51 -35.08 6.87
C LYS A 672 5.79 -34.06 5.77
N ARG A 673 5.88 -34.47 4.49
CA ARG A 673 6.07 -33.58 3.35
C ARG A 673 4.74 -33.32 2.66
N ILE A 674 4.40 -32.04 2.60
CA ILE A 674 3.21 -31.49 1.97
C ILE A 674 3.66 -30.63 0.79
N LEU A 675 3.11 -30.88 -0.39
CA LEU A 675 3.19 -29.97 -1.52
C LEU A 675 1.93 -29.08 -1.50
N PHE A 676 2.06 -27.79 -1.75
CA PHE A 676 0.98 -26.82 -1.91
C PHE A 676 0.99 -26.31 -3.34
N ASP A 677 -0.14 -26.42 -4.05
CA ASP A 677 -0.29 -25.84 -5.38
C ASP A 677 -0.36 -24.31 -5.28
N GLN A 678 0.49 -23.61 -6.02
CA GLN A 678 0.53 -22.15 -6.09
C GLN A 678 0.36 -21.64 -7.52
N PHE A 679 0.56 -22.50 -8.51
CA PHE A 679 0.54 -22.15 -9.92
C PHE A 679 -0.88 -21.90 -10.44
N HIS A 680 -1.87 -22.52 -9.78
CA HIS A 680 -3.29 -22.43 -10.14
C HIS A 680 -4.12 -21.49 -9.24
N SER A 681 -3.55 -20.93 -8.18
CA SER A 681 -4.23 -20.06 -7.20
C SER A 681 -4.03 -18.57 -7.50
N ILE A 682 -4.97 -17.70 -7.11
CA ILE A 682 -5.01 -16.30 -7.54
C ILE A 682 -3.71 -15.54 -7.24
N HIS A 683 -3.21 -14.84 -8.26
CA HIS A 683 -1.95 -14.08 -8.18
C HIS A 683 -2.09 -12.67 -7.56
N TYR A 684 -3.21 -12.38 -6.87
CA TYR A 684 -3.73 -11.05 -6.48
C TYR A 684 -4.06 -10.20 -7.74
N PRO A 685 -5.34 -9.79 -7.98
CA PRO A 685 -5.84 -9.80 -9.35
C PRO A 685 -5.49 -8.61 -10.26
N SER A 686 -5.31 -8.97 -11.53
CA SER A 686 -5.51 -8.14 -12.70
C SER A 686 -6.95 -8.16 -13.26
N GLY A 687 -7.81 -9.06 -12.74
CA GLY A 687 -9.23 -9.23 -13.10
C GLY A 687 -10.21 -8.82 -11.98
N PHE A 688 -11.49 -9.21 -12.09
CA PHE A 688 -12.43 -9.19 -10.95
C PHE A 688 -12.57 -10.61 -10.41
N ILE A 689 -11.83 -10.93 -9.35
CA ILE A 689 -12.12 -12.09 -8.51
C ILE A 689 -12.86 -11.62 -7.26
N PRO A 690 -14.07 -12.15 -7.00
CA PRO A 690 -14.85 -11.81 -5.82
C PRO A 690 -14.31 -12.52 -4.58
N ARG A 691 -14.65 -12.02 -3.38
CA ARG A 691 -14.37 -12.74 -2.12
C ARG A 691 -15.15 -14.05 -2.01
N ASP A 692 -14.57 -14.97 -1.25
CA ASP A 692 -15.11 -16.28 -0.86
C ASP A 692 -16.35 -16.08 0.02
N ASP A 693 -16.22 -15.44 1.20
CA ASP A 693 -17.38 -15.08 2.03
C ASP A 693 -18.24 -13.95 1.44
N LEU A 694 -19.21 -14.36 0.62
CA LEU A 694 -20.26 -13.54 0.02
C LEU A 694 -21.09 -12.76 1.06
N THR A 695 -21.09 -13.15 2.34
CA THR A 695 -21.80 -12.39 3.37
C THR A 695 -21.13 -11.03 3.66
N ARG A 696 -19.87 -10.83 3.25
CA ARG A 696 -19.07 -9.63 3.50
C ARG A 696 -19.20 -8.57 2.39
N SER A 697 -20.43 -8.20 2.03
CA SER A 697 -20.75 -7.37 0.84
C SER A 697 -20.23 -5.92 0.82
N LYS A 698 -19.35 -5.51 1.75
CA LYS A 698 -18.69 -4.19 1.76
C LYS A 698 -17.33 -4.18 1.05
N GLU A 699 -16.63 -5.31 0.99
CA GLU A 699 -15.32 -5.46 0.34
C GLU A 699 -15.43 -6.63 -0.66
N PRO A 700 -15.89 -6.39 -1.91
CA PRO A 700 -16.26 -7.50 -2.80
C PRO A 700 -15.07 -8.19 -3.49
N LEU A 701 -13.82 -7.76 -3.28
CA LEU A 701 -12.63 -8.22 -4.00
C LEU A 701 -11.64 -8.98 -3.12
N ASP A 702 -10.85 -9.88 -3.71
CA ASP A 702 -9.53 -10.24 -3.17
C ASP A 702 -8.35 -9.51 -3.88
N TRP A 703 -7.17 -9.37 -3.25
CA TRP A 703 -6.26 -8.15 -3.37
C TRP A 703 -4.59 -8.23 -3.02
N LEU A 704 -4.93 -9.12 -1.95
CA LEU A 704 -4.33 -9.99 -0.87
C LEU A 704 -3.75 -11.35 -1.32
N GLY A 705 -4.45 -12.09 -2.18
CA GLY A 705 -3.91 -13.18 -3.00
C GLY A 705 -3.62 -14.51 -2.28
N ASP A 706 -3.95 -15.61 -2.97
CA ASP A 706 -3.90 -16.99 -2.47
C ASP A 706 -2.47 -17.54 -2.48
N HIS A 707 -1.68 -17.04 -1.53
CA HIS A 707 -0.31 -17.51 -1.32
C HIS A 707 -0.08 -17.89 0.14
N ILE A 708 0.65 -18.99 0.32
CA ILE A 708 0.86 -19.67 1.61
C ILE A 708 1.55 -18.79 2.68
N HIS A 709 2.06 -17.62 2.31
CA HIS A 709 2.66 -16.63 3.20
C HIS A 709 1.95 -15.26 3.24
N THR A 710 0.80 -15.08 2.56
CA THR A 710 -0.03 -13.86 2.61
C THR A 710 -1.35 -14.14 3.34
N ASN A 711 -2.41 -14.55 2.63
CA ASN A 711 -3.70 -14.85 3.23
C ASN A 711 -3.70 -16.20 3.96
N PHE A 712 -2.98 -17.21 3.49
CA PHE A 712 -2.84 -18.53 4.14
C PHE A 712 -1.70 -18.61 5.18
N LEU A 713 -1.25 -17.46 5.71
CA LEU A 713 -0.19 -17.37 6.72
C LEU A 713 -0.47 -18.17 8.01
N ASP A 714 -1.67 -18.07 8.58
CA ASP A 714 -2.00 -18.81 9.81
C ASP A 714 -2.08 -20.33 9.56
N LEU A 715 -2.51 -20.74 8.35
CA LEU A 715 -2.47 -22.13 7.88
C LEU A 715 -1.02 -22.65 7.84
N TYR A 716 -0.10 -21.93 7.17
CA TYR A 716 1.32 -22.28 7.13
C TYR A 716 1.90 -22.40 8.54
N THR A 717 1.62 -21.40 9.38
CA THR A 717 2.11 -21.33 10.76
C THR A 717 1.59 -22.50 11.61
N HIS A 718 0.34 -22.91 11.43
CA HIS A 718 -0.22 -24.12 12.05
C HIS A 718 0.51 -25.39 11.57
N LEU A 719 0.68 -25.57 10.26
CA LEU A 719 1.34 -26.76 9.69
C LEU A 719 2.82 -26.88 10.14
N ARG A 720 3.56 -25.76 10.18
CA ARG A 720 4.93 -25.72 10.72
C ARG A 720 4.96 -26.05 12.22
N ARG A 721 4.03 -25.55 13.03
CA ARG A 721 3.87 -25.93 14.46
C ARG A 721 3.56 -27.43 14.66
N LYS A 722 3.00 -28.10 13.64
CA LYS A 722 2.78 -29.56 13.61
C LYS A 722 3.95 -30.36 13.02
N SER A 723 5.08 -29.69 12.74
CA SER A 723 6.26 -30.28 12.10
C SER A 723 5.99 -30.92 10.73
N TYR A 724 5.01 -30.38 9.98
CA TYR A 724 4.93 -30.64 8.53
C TYR A 724 5.88 -29.72 7.79
N PHE A 725 6.54 -30.25 6.78
CA PHE A 725 7.30 -29.50 5.79
C PHE A 725 6.36 -29.16 4.63
N ILE A 726 6.31 -27.89 4.26
CA ILE A 726 5.45 -27.38 3.19
C ILE A 726 6.35 -26.87 2.07
N GLU A 727 6.09 -27.33 0.86
CA GLU A 727 6.83 -27.01 -0.35
C GLU A 727 5.85 -26.36 -1.34
N VAL A 728 6.25 -25.29 -2.02
CA VAL A 728 5.38 -24.47 -2.87
C VAL A 728 5.61 -24.84 -4.34
N LEU A 729 4.55 -25.23 -5.05
CA LEU A 729 4.62 -25.61 -6.46
C LEU A 729 4.26 -24.41 -7.35
N THR A 730 5.28 -23.74 -7.88
CA THR A 730 5.16 -22.53 -8.71
C THR A 730 5.20 -22.84 -10.21
N SER A 731 4.73 -24.01 -10.60
CA SER A 731 4.83 -24.57 -11.95
C SER A 731 3.83 -25.69 -12.17
N THR A 732 3.66 -26.11 -13.42
CA THR A 732 2.84 -27.25 -13.82
C THR A 732 3.22 -28.57 -13.13
N PHE A 733 2.27 -29.49 -13.03
CA PHE A 733 2.40 -30.69 -12.21
C PHE A 733 3.49 -31.65 -12.70
N ASP A 734 3.90 -31.59 -13.97
CA ASP A 734 5.02 -32.39 -14.50
C ASP A 734 6.35 -32.10 -13.78
N CYS A 735 6.49 -30.92 -13.18
CA CYS A 735 7.70 -30.45 -12.51
C CYS A 735 7.95 -31.02 -11.10
N PHE A 736 7.17 -32.00 -10.63
CA PHE A 736 7.43 -32.67 -9.34
C PHE A 736 7.31 -34.20 -9.38
N ASN A 737 8.16 -34.87 -8.59
CA ASN A 737 8.07 -36.31 -8.36
C ASN A 737 7.20 -36.61 -7.13
N ALA A 738 5.98 -37.10 -7.35
CA ALA A 738 5.01 -37.45 -6.32
C ALA A 738 5.48 -38.50 -5.30
N SER A 739 6.44 -39.36 -5.63
CA SER A 739 7.01 -40.32 -4.68
C SER A 739 7.68 -39.61 -3.48
N ASN A 740 8.09 -38.36 -3.62
CA ASN A 740 8.72 -37.55 -2.57
C ASN A 740 7.73 -37.05 -1.50
N TYR A 741 6.44 -36.92 -1.83
CA TYR A 741 5.44 -36.19 -1.03
C TYR A 741 4.37 -37.13 -0.46
N GLY A 742 3.99 -36.95 0.80
CA GLY A 742 2.90 -37.74 1.40
C GLY A 742 1.52 -37.20 1.04
N THR A 743 1.42 -35.89 0.85
CA THR A 743 0.16 -35.21 0.54
C THR A 743 0.38 -34.03 -0.38
N PHE A 744 -0.51 -33.84 -1.34
CA PHE A 744 -0.65 -32.63 -2.16
C PHE A 744 -1.91 -31.88 -1.71
N LEU A 745 -1.78 -30.59 -1.46
CA LEU A 745 -2.89 -29.67 -1.17
C LEU A 745 -3.18 -28.84 -2.40
N ILE A 746 -4.45 -28.81 -2.79
CA ILE A 746 -5.03 -27.80 -3.68
C ILE A 746 -6.05 -27.05 -2.83
N ILE A 747 -5.89 -25.73 -2.72
CA ILE A 747 -6.71 -24.83 -1.90
C ILE A 747 -6.87 -23.57 -2.74
N ASP A 748 -8.11 -23.20 -3.05
CA ASP A 748 -8.49 -22.19 -4.06
C ASP A 748 -7.66 -22.22 -5.36
N PRO A 749 -8.10 -23.04 -6.33
CA PRO A 749 -7.63 -22.96 -7.72
C PRO A 749 -8.60 -22.16 -8.60
N GLU A 750 -8.19 -21.00 -9.08
CA GLU A 750 -8.95 -20.09 -9.95
C GLU A 750 -8.62 -20.33 -11.43
N GLU A 751 -7.46 -20.93 -11.68
CA GLU A 751 -6.93 -21.25 -13.00
C GLU A 751 -7.54 -22.51 -13.61
N GLU A 752 -7.20 -22.74 -14.88
CA GLU A 752 -7.42 -24.01 -15.57
C GLU A 752 -6.27 -24.99 -15.30
N PHE A 753 -6.52 -26.29 -15.47
CA PHE A 753 -5.48 -27.33 -15.42
C PHE A 753 -5.21 -27.85 -16.82
N PHE A 754 -3.94 -28.05 -17.19
CA PHE A 754 -3.61 -28.64 -18.49
C PHE A 754 -4.02 -30.13 -18.54
N PRO A 755 -4.49 -30.67 -19.68
CA PRO A 755 -4.93 -32.06 -19.77
C PRO A 755 -3.89 -33.13 -19.38
N TYR A 756 -2.59 -32.86 -19.52
CA TYR A 756 -1.52 -33.77 -19.08
C TYR A 756 -1.30 -33.76 -17.54
N GLU A 757 -1.71 -32.69 -16.85
CA GLU A 757 -1.67 -32.61 -15.39
C GLU A 757 -2.80 -33.44 -14.77
N VAL A 758 -3.96 -33.48 -15.43
CA VAL A 758 -5.07 -34.38 -15.08
C VAL A 758 -4.65 -35.84 -15.18
N GLU A 759 -3.96 -36.21 -16.26
CA GLU A 759 -3.38 -37.55 -16.42
C GLU A 759 -2.27 -37.83 -15.38
N LYS A 760 -1.34 -36.89 -15.18
CA LYS A 760 -0.24 -37.07 -14.23
C LYS A 760 -0.72 -37.17 -12.79
N LEU A 761 -1.66 -36.32 -12.34
CA LEU A 761 -2.20 -36.38 -10.98
C LEU A 761 -2.91 -37.72 -10.74
N PHE A 762 -3.65 -38.22 -11.74
CA PHE A 762 -4.26 -39.54 -11.67
C PHE A 762 -3.23 -40.65 -11.47
N ILE A 763 -2.16 -40.67 -12.27
CA ILE A 763 -1.04 -41.63 -12.16
C ILE A 763 -0.31 -41.47 -10.81
N ASP A 764 -0.05 -40.25 -10.36
CA ASP A 764 0.67 -39.99 -9.11
C ASP A 764 -0.11 -40.43 -7.87
N VAL A 765 -1.45 -40.27 -7.87
CA VAL A 765 -2.32 -40.77 -6.81
C VAL A 765 -2.43 -42.30 -6.87
N THR A 766 -2.70 -42.87 -8.05
CA THR A 766 -3.00 -44.31 -8.19
C THR A 766 -1.76 -45.21 -8.16
N GLU A 767 -0.66 -44.84 -8.83
CA GLU A 767 0.54 -45.67 -8.91
C GLU A 767 1.62 -45.29 -7.89
N LYS A 768 1.74 -44.00 -7.53
CA LYS A 768 2.82 -43.50 -6.65
C LYS A 768 2.35 -43.16 -5.23
N GLY A 769 1.11 -43.50 -4.90
CA GLY A 769 0.58 -43.39 -3.53
C GLY A 769 0.51 -41.95 -2.99
N LEU A 770 0.42 -40.93 -3.84
CA LEU A 770 0.26 -39.53 -3.41
C LEU A 770 -1.16 -39.31 -2.89
N SER A 771 -1.34 -38.89 -1.63
CA SER A 771 -2.69 -38.49 -1.18
C SER A 771 -3.01 -37.06 -1.62
N LEU A 772 -4.26 -36.82 -1.99
CA LEU A 772 -4.76 -35.51 -2.41
C LEU A 772 -5.76 -35.00 -1.37
N ILE A 773 -5.58 -33.75 -0.94
CA ILE A 773 -6.58 -33.00 -0.17
C ILE A 773 -6.93 -31.75 -0.96
N VAL A 774 -8.22 -31.59 -1.26
CA VAL A 774 -8.77 -30.43 -1.96
C VAL A 774 -9.66 -29.64 -1.00
N PHE A 775 -9.37 -28.35 -0.87
CA PHE A 775 -10.31 -27.33 -0.44
C PHE A 775 -10.65 -26.51 -1.68
N ALA A 776 -11.92 -26.17 -1.82
CA ALA A 776 -12.45 -25.35 -2.89
C ALA A 776 -13.64 -24.57 -2.33
N ASP A 777 -14.07 -23.53 -3.01
CA ASP A 777 -15.12 -22.64 -2.51
C ASP A 777 -16.30 -22.56 -3.48
N TRP A 778 -17.03 -21.44 -3.50
CA TRP A 778 -18.24 -21.29 -4.29
C TRP A 778 -17.97 -21.01 -5.78
N TYR A 779 -18.77 -21.61 -6.66
CA TYR A 779 -18.86 -21.18 -8.05
C TYR A 779 -20.31 -21.30 -8.55
N ASN A 780 -20.90 -20.17 -8.94
CA ASN A 780 -22.23 -20.14 -9.56
C ASN A 780 -22.36 -18.97 -10.54
N THR A 781 -22.55 -19.26 -11.83
CA THR A 781 -22.63 -18.24 -12.89
C THR A 781 -23.82 -17.28 -12.76
N SER A 782 -24.88 -17.66 -12.05
CA SER A 782 -26.00 -16.76 -11.76
C SER A 782 -25.68 -15.82 -10.59
N VAL A 783 -24.99 -16.31 -9.54
CA VAL A 783 -24.48 -15.47 -8.44
C VAL A 783 -23.41 -14.50 -8.96
N MET A 784 -22.42 -14.98 -9.75
CA MET A 784 -21.45 -14.12 -10.43
C MET A 784 -22.14 -13.01 -11.25
N LYS A 785 -23.22 -13.36 -11.96
CA LYS A 785 -24.02 -12.41 -12.75
C LYS A 785 -24.91 -11.48 -11.90
N SER A 786 -25.13 -11.75 -10.62
CA SER A 786 -25.75 -10.80 -9.68
C SER A 786 -24.72 -9.91 -8.98
N LEU A 787 -23.51 -10.44 -8.72
CA LEU A 787 -22.36 -9.71 -8.15
C LEU A 787 -21.67 -8.73 -9.12
N ARG A 788 -21.96 -8.82 -10.43
CA ARG A 788 -21.47 -7.84 -11.42
C ARG A 788 -21.83 -6.42 -10.98
N PHE A 789 -20.82 -5.58 -10.76
CA PHE A 789 -21.00 -4.16 -10.51
C PHE A 789 -20.68 -3.40 -11.80
N TYR A 790 -21.43 -2.32 -12.05
CA TYR A 790 -20.99 -1.36 -13.05
C TYR A 790 -19.89 -0.51 -12.43
N ASP A 791 -18.68 -0.72 -12.89
CA ASP A 791 -17.53 0.01 -12.40
C ASP A 791 -17.41 1.35 -13.12
N THR A 792 -17.86 2.39 -12.43
CA THR A 792 -17.55 3.76 -12.80
C THR A 792 -16.03 3.97 -12.91
N ASN A 793 -15.19 3.14 -12.27
CA ASN A 793 -13.72 3.18 -12.26
C ASN A 793 -13.05 2.63 -13.55
N THR A 794 -13.83 2.19 -14.55
CA THR A 794 -13.34 1.81 -15.89
C THR A 794 -14.34 2.00 -17.03
N ARG A 795 -15.60 2.38 -16.73
CA ARG A 795 -16.78 2.21 -17.60
C ARG A 795 -17.04 0.75 -18.01
N ARG A 796 -16.57 -0.22 -17.23
CA ARG A 796 -16.80 -1.64 -17.50
C ARG A 796 -17.79 -2.19 -16.50
N LEU A 797 -18.75 -2.95 -17.00
CA LEU A 797 -19.47 -3.90 -16.18
C LEU A 797 -18.49 -5.03 -15.85
N TRP A 798 -17.83 -4.99 -14.69
CA TRP A 798 -16.99 -6.12 -14.30
C TRP A 798 -17.93 -7.26 -13.91
N THR A 799 -17.80 -8.36 -14.63
CA THR A 799 -18.30 -9.66 -14.23
C THR A 799 -17.18 -10.39 -13.52
N PRO A 800 -17.44 -11.10 -12.41
CA PRO A 800 -16.49 -12.03 -11.84
C PRO A 800 -15.91 -12.96 -12.91
N ASP A 801 -14.59 -13.06 -12.98
CA ASP A 801 -13.90 -13.90 -13.97
C ASP A 801 -14.01 -15.39 -13.58
N THR A 802 -14.05 -15.69 -12.27
CA THR A 802 -14.47 -16.97 -11.67
C THR A 802 -15.38 -16.73 -10.44
N GLY A 803 -15.66 -17.76 -9.65
CA GLY A 803 -16.35 -17.66 -8.34
C GLY A 803 -15.39 -17.19 -7.25
N GLY A 804 -15.35 -17.90 -6.11
CA GLY A 804 -14.08 -18.09 -5.39
C GLY A 804 -13.17 -18.92 -6.32
N SER A 805 -13.05 -20.22 -6.06
CA SER A 805 -12.34 -21.12 -6.99
C SER A 805 -13.12 -21.56 -8.25
N ASN A 806 -12.38 -21.94 -9.28
CA ASN A 806 -12.85 -22.40 -10.59
C ASN A 806 -13.29 -23.87 -10.55
N LEU A 807 -14.46 -24.11 -9.94
CA LEU A 807 -15.04 -25.46 -9.85
C LEU A 807 -15.20 -26.19 -11.20
N PRO A 808 -15.47 -25.54 -12.35
CA PRO A 808 -15.43 -26.22 -13.65
C PRO A 808 -14.05 -26.84 -13.97
N ALA A 809 -12.96 -26.10 -13.79
CA ALA A 809 -11.60 -26.60 -13.99
C ALA A 809 -11.27 -27.72 -12.99
N LEU A 810 -11.58 -27.50 -11.72
CA LEU A 810 -11.36 -28.47 -10.65
C LEU A 810 -12.17 -29.76 -10.84
N ASN A 811 -13.39 -29.67 -11.39
CA ASN A 811 -14.18 -30.84 -11.77
C ASN A 811 -13.58 -31.58 -12.97
N GLU A 812 -12.96 -30.89 -13.93
CA GLU A 812 -12.24 -31.54 -15.03
C GLU A 812 -10.97 -32.27 -14.52
N LEU A 813 -10.24 -31.66 -13.57
CA LEU A 813 -9.11 -32.28 -12.87
C LEU A 813 -9.50 -33.52 -12.05
N LEU A 814 -10.62 -33.44 -11.32
CA LEU A 814 -11.07 -34.50 -10.42
C LEU A 814 -11.93 -35.58 -11.09
N ARG A 815 -12.36 -35.36 -12.35
CA ARG A 815 -13.16 -36.30 -13.15
C ARG A 815 -12.62 -37.75 -13.19
N PRO A 816 -11.30 -38.01 -13.31
CA PRO A 816 -10.77 -39.38 -13.31
C PRO A 816 -11.02 -40.16 -12.01
N PHE A 817 -11.30 -39.47 -10.91
CA PHE A 817 -11.58 -40.06 -9.61
C PHE A 817 -13.10 -40.18 -9.29
N GLU A 818 -13.99 -39.90 -10.26
CA GLU A 818 -15.45 -39.84 -10.09
C GLU A 818 -15.95 -38.78 -9.08
N ILE A 819 -15.15 -37.75 -8.82
CA ILE A 819 -15.52 -36.62 -7.94
C ILE A 819 -16.04 -35.46 -8.79
N GLU A 820 -17.12 -34.83 -8.35
CA GLU A 820 -17.72 -33.66 -9.01
C GLU A 820 -18.39 -32.76 -7.95
N PHE A 821 -18.01 -31.49 -7.88
CA PHE A 821 -18.74 -30.44 -7.16
C PHE A 821 -19.98 -29.98 -7.93
N GLY A 822 -20.99 -29.52 -7.19
CA GLY A 822 -22.16 -28.84 -7.72
C GLY A 822 -22.03 -27.31 -7.73
N ASP A 823 -22.99 -26.66 -8.38
CA ASP A 823 -23.07 -25.19 -8.55
C ASP A 823 -23.76 -24.44 -7.40
N SER A 824 -24.23 -25.15 -6.38
CA SER A 824 -25.09 -24.56 -5.34
C SER A 824 -24.26 -24.08 -4.15
N VAL A 825 -24.51 -22.83 -3.74
CA VAL A 825 -23.69 -22.02 -2.82
C VAL A 825 -24.34 -22.02 -1.43
N PHE A 826 -23.65 -22.54 -0.42
CA PHE A 826 -24.21 -22.82 0.90
C PHE A 826 -23.52 -22.04 2.02
N SER A 827 -24.25 -21.70 3.07
CA SER A 827 -23.63 -21.14 4.29
C SER A 827 -24.39 -21.49 5.57
N GLY A 828 -23.70 -21.34 6.69
CA GLY A 828 -24.23 -21.52 8.03
C GLY A 828 -23.32 -22.35 8.93
N ASN A 829 -23.70 -22.48 10.19
CA ASN A 829 -22.87 -23.18 11.18
C ASN A 829 -23.33 -24.62 11.39
N TYR A 830 -22.40 -25.57 11.35
CA TYR A 830 -22.62 -26.98 11.65
C TYR A 830 -21.68 -27.46 12.77
N VAL A 831 -21.82 -28.71 13.24
CA VAL A 831 -21.06 -29.22 14.40
C VAL A 831 -20.48 -30.59 14.13
N ILE A 832 -19.14 -30.71 14.17
CA ILE A 832 -18.42 -31.99 14.15
C ILE A 832 -18.02 -32.37 15.59
N GLY A 833 -18.67 -33.41 16.12
CA GLY A 833 -18.48 -33.91 17.48
C GLY A 833 -18.85 -32.87 18.56
N HIS A 834 -17.86 -32.07 18.99
CA HIS A 834 -18.02 -30.96 19.95
C HIS A 834 -17.49 -29.62 19.41
N ARG A 835 -17.13 -29.54 18.12
CA ARG A 835 -16.61 -28.33 17.47
C ARG A 835 -17.66 -27.77 16.53
N THR A 836 -18.06 -26.52 16.75
CA THR A 836 -18.79 -25.76 15.73
C THR A 836 -17.82 -25.36 14.63
N VAL A 837 -18.28 -25.45 13.38
CA VAL A 837 -17.60 -24.99 12.18
C VAL A 837 -18.55 -24.01 11.51
N ALA A 838 -18.05 -22.85 11.11
CA ALA A 838 -18.75 -22.02 10.14
C ALA A 838 -18.51 -22.59 8.73
N TYR A 839 -19.50 -22.43 7.86
CA TYR A 839 -19.40 -22.69 6.43
C TYR A 839 -19.72 -21.37 5.73
N HIS A 840 -18.71 -20.77 5.08
CA HIS A 840 -18.79 -19.48 4.40
C HIS A 840 -18.83 -19.75 2.90
N SER A 841 -19.96 -19.42 2.26
CA SER A 841 -20.28 -19.60 0.82
C SER A 841 -20.18 -20.99 0.17
N GLY A 842 -19.43 -21.92 0.75
CA GLY A 842 -18.96 -23.12 0.08
C GLY A 842 -19.94 -23.96 -0.76
N SER A 843 -19.39 -24.72 -1.70
CA SER A 843 -20.12 -25.61 -2.60
C SER A 843 -20.39 -27.01 -2.03
N SER A 844 -21.27 -27.77 -2.67
CA SER A 844 -21.59 -29.16 -2.31
C SER A 844 -20.97 -30.19 -3.25
N LEU A 845 -20.70 -31.40 -2.76
CA LEU A 845 -20.39 -32.57 -3.59
C LEU A 845 -21.63 -33.10 -4.30
N ARG A 846 -21.53 -33.21 -5.63
CA ARG A 846 -22.55 -33.72 -6.57
C ARG A 846 -22.28 -35.16 -7.01
N LYS A 847 -21.00 -35.54 -7.10
CA LYS A 847 -20.54 -36.94 -7.22
C LYS A 847 -19.31 -37.16 -6.34
N PHE A 848 -19.15 -38.40 -5.93
CA PHE A 848 -17.98 -38.91 -5.25
C PHE A 848 -17.94 -40.43 -5.50
N PRO A 849 -16.75 -41.04 -5.69
CA PRO A 849 -16.60 -42.47 -6.01
C PRO A 849 -17.31 -43.34 -4.98
N ASN A 850 -18.03 -44.38 -5.44
CA ASN A 850 -18.89 -45.20 -4.59
C ASN A 850 -18.54 -46.70 -4.58
N GLN A 851 -17.78 -47.20 -5.55
CA GLN A 851 -17.42 -48.62 -5.68
C GLN A 851 -15.95 -48.85 -6.03
N ALA A 852 -15.48 -48.39 -7.20
CA ALA A 852 -14.11 -48.63 -7.66
C ALA A 852 -13.55 -47.52 -8.56
N ILE A 853 -12.25 -47.24 -8.41
CA ILE A 853 -11.48 -46.36 -9.31
C ILE A 853 -10.43 -47.23 -10.00
N ALA A 854 -10.40 -47.25 -11.34
CA ALA A 854 -9.46 -48.05 -12.15
C ALA A 854 -9.25 -49.50 -11.65
N ASN A 855 -10.34 -50.24 -11.47
CA ASN A 855 -10.39 -51.63 -10.95
C ASN A 855 -10.06 -51.80 -9.45
N HIS A 856 -9.63 -50.76 -8.73
CA HIS A 856 -9.42 -50.82 -7.28
C HIS A 856 -10.69 -50.44 -6.53
N THR A 857 -11.21 -51.36 -5.70
CA THR A 857 -12.37 -51.08 -4.84
C THR A 857 -12.04 -50.02 -3.78
N GLY A 858 -13.05 -49.35 -3.21
CA GLY A 858 -12.81 -48.37 -2.16
C GLY A 858 -13.88 -48.33 -1.06
N ARG A 859 -13.55 -47.65 0.03
CA ARG A 859 -14.51 -47.21 1.06
C ARG A 859 -14.66 -45.71 1.01
N THR A 860 -15.92 -45.28 0.95
CA THR A 860 -16.34 -43.89 0.89
C THR A 860 -17.02 -43.49 2.19
N ALA A 861 -16.72 -42.29 2.67
CA ALA A 861 -17.45 -41.64 3.76
C ALA A 861 -17.79 -40.21 3.35
N LEU A 862 -19.05 -39.79 3.55
CA LEU A 862 -19.53 -38.45 3.24
C LEU A 862 -20.08 -37.78 4.49
N LEU A 863 -19.81 -36.49 4.66
CA LEU A 863 -20.47 -35.67 5.68
C LEU A 863 -21.60 -34.88 5.02
N LYS A 864 -22.84 -35.14 5.44
CA LYS A 864 -24.01 -34.33 5.11
C LYS A 864 -24.39 -33.44 6.28
N VAL A 865 -24.71 -32.18 6.00
CA VAL A 865 -24.99 -31.15 7.00
C VAL A 865 -26.24 -30.37 6.64
N ASN A 866 -26.95 -29.81 7.63
CA ASN A 866 -28.00 -28.84 7.36
C ASN A 866 -27.34 -27.46 7.16
N LEU A 867 -27.42 -26.91 5.95
CA LEU A 867 -26.92 -25.58 5.60
C LEU A 867 -28.00 -24.82 4.83
N VAL A 868 -27.83 -23.51 4.69
CA VAL A 868 -28.76 -22.68 3.89
C VAL A 868 -28.15 -22.40 2.53
N ASP A 869 -28.92 -22.65 1.47
CA ASP A 869 -28.57 -22.19 0.13
C ASP A 869 -28.65 -20.65 0.10
N ILE A 870 -27.49 -19.98 0.10
CA ILE A 870 -27.42 -18.52 -0.01
C ILE A 870 -27.41 -18.07 -1.47
N GLY A 871 -26.92 -18.90 -2.40
CA GLY A 871 -26.93 -18.58 -3.84
C GLY A 871 -28.35 -18.33 -4.35
N LYS A 872 -29.30 -19.18 -3.99
CA LYS A 872 -30.73 -19.00 -4.27
C LYS A 872 -31.29 -17.73 -3.61
N GLN A 873 -30.81 -17.32 -2.44
CA GLN A 873 -31.23 -16.07 -1.78
C GLN A 873 -30.69 -14.83 -2.50
N PHE A 874 -29.40 -14.83 -2.90
CA PHE A 874 -28.80 -13.78 -3.72
C PHE A 874 -29.55 -13.57 -5.03
N ILE A 875 -29.80 -14.65 -5.78
CA ILE A 875 -30.51 -14.62 -7.05
C ILE A 875 -31.96 -14.14 -6.86
N GLN A 876 -32.63 -14.57 -5.78
CA GLN A 876 -33.97 -14.08 -5.46
C GLN A 876 -33.98 -12.57 -5.14
N HIS A 877 -33.01 -12.08 -4.36
CA HIS A 877 -32.88 -10.68 -3.99
C HIS A 877 -32.67 -9.77 -5.22
N ASP A 878 -31.70 -10.09 -6.08
CA ASP A 878 -31.46 -9.37 -7.35
C ASP A 878 -32.71 -9.40 -8.24
N SER A 879 -33.43 -10.53 -8.30
CA SER A 879 -34.68 -10.66 -9.07
C SER A 879 -35.89 -9.90 -8.50
N MET A 880 -35.84 -9.47 -7.24
CA MET A 880 -36.85 -8.59 -6.63
C MET A 880 -36.54 -7.13 -6.93
N PHE A 881 -35.28 -6.71 -6.76
CA PHE A 881 -34.83 -5.36 -7.14
C PHE A 881 -35.04 -5.09 -8.63
N SER A 882 -34.70 -6.05 -9.50
CA SER A 882 -34.94 -5.95 -10.95
C SER A 882 -36.42 -5.98 -11.36
N LYS A 883 -37.37 -6.07 -10.42
CA LYS A 883 -38.82 -5.99 -10.66
C LYS A 883 -39.46 -4.72 -10.10
N SER A 884 -38.78 -3.99 -9.21
CA SER A 884 -39.18 -2.63 -8.81
C SER A 884 -38.82 -1.58 -9.86
N GLU A 885 -37.88 -1.87 -10.77
CA GLU A 885 -37.41 -0.95 -11.82
C GLU A 885 -38.18 -1.14 -13.14
N SER A 886 -39.40 -0.61 -13.23
CA SER A 886 -40.17 -0.61 -14.49
C SER A 886 -40.03 0.71 -15.27
N GLU A 887 -39.39 0.61 -16.44
CA GLU A 887 -39.58 1.47 -17.63
C GLU A 887 -39.20 2.96 -17.60
N THR A 888 -38.54 3.50 -16.55
CA THR A 888 -38.25 4.96 -16.48
C THR A 888 -36.79 5.38 -16.19
N SER A 889 -35.80 4.49 -16.35
CA SER A 889 -34.40 4.92 -16.56
C SER A 889 -33.64 3.92 -17.44
N LEU A 890 -32.87 4.44 -18.41
CA LEU A 890 -32.02 3.64 -19.32
C LEU A 890 -30.51 3.84 -19.06
N GLU A 891 -30.19 4.67 -18.06
CA GLU A 891 -28.85 4.94 -17.53
C GLU A 891 -28.86 4.75 -15.99
N GLY A 892 -29.67 3.79 -15.51
CA GLY A 892 -29.87 3.51 -14.09
C GLY A 892 -28.71 2.76 -13.44
N ASP A 893 -28.05 3.43 -12.51
CA ASP A 893 -26.95 2.95 -11.68
C ASP A 893 -27.20 1.58 -11.02
N LYS A 894 -26.49 0.53 -11.45
CA LYS A 894 -26.35 -0.72 -10.66
C LYS A 894 -25.29 -0.57 -9.57
N ILE A 895 -25.41 0.49 -8.75
CA ILE A 895 -24.61 0.70 -7.54
C ILE A 895 -25.04 -0.34 -6.50
N LEU A 896 -24.26 -1.43 -6.39
CA LEU A 896 -24.47 -2.47 -5.37
C LEU A 896 -24.12 -2.01 -3.94
N VAL A 897 -23.57 -0.80 -3.79
CA VAL A 897 -23.18 -0.22 -2.50
C VAL A 897 -24.39 0.43 -1.82
N ASN A 898 -25.06 -0.33 -0.92
CA ASN A 898 -25.63 0.12 0.38
C ASN A 898 -26.76 -0.78 0.93
N SER A 899 -27.26 -1.77 0.18
CA SER A 899 -28.21 -2.76 0.70
C SER A 899 -27.56 -4.14 0.83
N GLU A 900 -27.03 -4.44 2.02
CA GLU A 900 -26.61 -5.80 2.37
C GLU A 900 -27.82 -6.74 2.23
N PRO A 901 -27.72 -7.83 1.46
CA PRO A 901 -28.81 -8.79 1.35
C PRO A 901 -29.04 -9.42 2.73
N ASN A 902 -30.30 -9.45 3.18
CA ASN A 902 -30.67 -10.00 4.49
C ASN A 902 -30.66 -11.55 4.46
N LEU A 903 -29.47 -12.12 4.29
CA LEU A 903 -29.24 -13.55 4.15
C LEU A 903 -29.56 -14.31 5.43
N ARG A 904 -30.33 -15.39 5.30
CA ARG A 904 -30.60 -16.31 6.40
C ARG A 904 -29.46 -17.32 6.52
N LEU A 905 -28.57 -17.13 7.49
CA LEU A 905 -27.44 -18.04 7.78
C LEU A 905 -27.79 -19.18 8.76
N LYS A 906 -29.07 -19.39 9.07
CA LYS A 906 -29.55 -20.46 9.98
C LYS A 906 -30.54 -21.38 9.26
N PRO A 907 -30.30 -22.70 9.20
CA PRO A 907 -31.19 -23.64 8.52
C PRO A 907 -32.49 -23.86 9.27
N ILE A 908 -33.55 -24.11 8.51
CA ILE A 908 -34.88 -24.48 8.94
C ILE A 908 -35.05 -25.97 8.65
N ILE A 909 -35.11 -26.75 9.73
CA ILE A 909 -35.24 -28.21 9.71
C ILE A 909 -36.43 -28.62 8.82
N GLY A 910 -36.17 -29.50 7.84
CA GLY A 910 -37.19 -30.01 6.93
C GLY A 910 -37.64 -29.04 5.82
N LYS A 911 -36.96 -27.90 5.64
CA LYS A 911 -37.15 -27.01 4.48
C LYS A 911 -35.88 -26.76 3.67
N ASP A 912 -34.72 -26.70 4.33
CA ASP A 912 -33.44 -26.55 3.67
C ASP A 912 -32.82 -27.90 3.27
N PRO A 913 -31.96 -27.94 2.24
CA PRO A 913 -31.27 -29.15 1.81
C PRO A 913 -30.25 -29.64 2.84
N THR A 914 -29.82 -30.90 2.66
CA THR A 914 -28.73 -31.50 3.43
C THR A 914 -27.54 -31.87 2.51
N PRO A 915 -26.83 -30.86 1.96
CA PRO A 915 -25.71 -31.10 1.05
C PRO A 915 -24.62 -31.96 1.68
N ALA A 916 -23.97 -32.79 0.86
CA ALA A 916 -22.68 -33.37 1.20
C ALA A 916 -21.59 -32.31 0.98
N ILE A 917 -20.76 -32.05 1.99
CA ILE A 917 -19.71 -31.00 1.93
C ILE A 917 -18.28 -31.51 2.14
N LEU A 918 -18.14 -32.73 2.68
CA LEU A 918 -16.85 -33.40 2.86
C LEU A 918 -16.96 -34.83 2.34
N GLY A 919 -16.02 -35.25 1.52
CA GLY A 919 -15.89 -36.63 1.03
C GLY A 919 -14.50 -37.18 1.31
N LEU A 920 -14.44 -38.44 1.78
CA LEU A 920 -13.22 -39.19 2.03
C LEU A 920 -13.27 -40.51 1.26
N TRP A 921 -12.23 -40.82 0.48
CA TRP A 921 -12.10 -42.09 -0.24
C TRP A 921 -10.84 -42.85 0.19
N THR A 922 -11.00 -44.14 0.51
CA THR A 922 -9.91 -45.05 0.90
C THR A 922 -9.82 -46.22 -0.09
N PRO A 923 -8.69 -46.42 -0.78
CA PRO A 923 -8.49 -47.53 -1.70
C PRO A 923 -8.29 -48.87 -0.97
N ILE A 924 -8.86 -49.94 -1.54
CA ILE A 924 -8.84 -51.30 -1.02
C ILE A 924 -8.59 -52.29 -2.16
N VAL A 925 -7.69 -53.24 -1.92
CA VAL A 925 -7.39 -54.37 -2.81
C VAL A 925 -7.50 -55.66 -2.00
N GLU A 926 -8.30 -56.62 -2.45
CA GLU A 926 -8.48 -57.94 -1.79
C GLU A 926 -8.82 -57.87 -0.28
N ASN A 927 -9.56 -56.83 0.14
CA ASN A 927 -9.88 -56.46 1.54
C ASN A 927 -8.71 -55.90 2.38
N VAL A 928 -7.53 -55.71 1.80
CA VAL A 928 -6.39 -54.99 2.38
C VAL A 928 -6.41 -53.52 1.95
N VAL A 929 -5.91 -52.61 2.78
CA VAL A 929 -5.75 -51.19 2.41
C VAL A 929 -4.63 -51.07 1.39
N SER A 930 -4.89 -50.40 0.26
CA SER A 930 -3.90 -50.22 -0.80
C SER A 930 -2.81 -49.20 -0.44
N GLU A 931 -1.65 -49.27 -1.11
CA GLU A 931 -0.62 -48.23 -1.08
C GLU A 931 -0.95 -47.00 -1.94
N MET A 932 -2.02 -47.10 -2.76
CA MET A 932 -2.64 -45.99 -3.47
C MET A 932 -2.94 -44.79 -2.55
N GLY A 933 -2.89 -43.60 -3.14
CA GLY A 933 -3.24 -42.34 -2.50
C GLY A 933 -4.69 -42.28 -2.05
N ARG A 934 -4.94 -41.46 -1.02
CA ARG A 934 -6.30 -41.19 -0.52
C ARG A 934 -6.77 -39.82 -0.95
N LEU A 935 -8.08 -39.71 -1.15
CA LEU A 935 -8.73 -38.48 -1.58
C LEU A 935 -9.52 -37.90 -0.41
N SER A 936 -9.36 -36.61 -0.15
CA SER A 936 -10.21 -35.82 0.73
C SER A 936 -10.63 -34.56 -0.01
N VAL A 937 -11.92 -34.28 -0.07
CA VAL A 937 -12.44 -33.11 -0.80
C VAL A 937 -13.48 -32.41 0.06
N TYR A 938 -13.25 -31.11 0.29
CA TYR A 938 -14.07 -30.22 1.10
C TYR A 938 -14.42 -28.96 0.28
N GLY A 939 -15.61 -28.40 0.51
CA GLY A 939 -16.19 -27.36 -0.34
C GLY A 939 -16.23 -25.94 0.25
N ASP A 940 -15.44 -25.62 1.27
CA ASP A 940 -15.20 -24.27 1.79
C ASP A 940 -13.69 -24.11 2.00
N SER A 941 -13.09 -23.03 1.47
CA SER A 941 -11.67 -22.70 1.65
C SER A 941 -11.46 -21.60 2.69
N ASP A 942 -12.43 -20.67 2.79
CA ASP A 942 -12.49 -19.51 3.69
C ASP A 942 -12.01 -19.84 5.12
N CYS A 943 -12.41 -21.00 5.65
CA CYS A 943 -12.05 -21.45 6.99
C CYS A 943 -10.55 -21.76 7.21
N LEU A 944 -9.72 -21.77 6.16
CA LEU A 944 -8.26 -21.84 6.24
C LEU A 944 -7.55 -20.48 6.11
N SER A 945 -8.26 -19.43 5.68
CA SER A 945 -7.66 -18.12 5.41
C SER A 945 -7.53 -17.23 6.66
N SER A 946 -6.50 -16.39 6.68
CA SER A 946 -6.21 -15.45 7.78
C SER A 946 -7.09 -14.18 7.72
N THR A 947 -7.84 -13.96 6.64
CA THR A 947 -8.80 -12.83 6.52
C THR A 947 -10.03 -12.97 7.43
N HIS A 948 -10.21 -14.13 8.10
CA HIS A 948 -11.44 -14.54 8.81
C HIS A 948 -11.12 -14.83 10.29
N LEU A 949 -10.86 -13.75 11.04
CA LEU A 949 -10.49 -13.76 12.48
C LEU A 949 -11.53 -14.45 13.42
N SER A 950 -12.69 -14.86 12.92
CA SER A 950 -13.80 -15.43 13.67
C SER A 950 -13.68 -16.93 13.97
N SER A 951 -13.21 -17.76 13.02
CA SER A 951 -13.11 -19.22 13.23
C SER A 951 -12.33 -19.96 12.14
N ASN A 952 -11.14 -20.46 12.44
CA ASN A 952 -10.40 -21.36 11.54
C ASN A 952 -10.79 -22.85 11.69
N CYS A 953 -10.62 -23.62 10.62
CA CYS A 953 -10.86 -25.06 10.55
C CYS A 953 -9.56 -25.90 10.55
N PHE A 954 -8.44 -25.38 11.04
CA PHE A 954 -7.14 -26.11 11.03
C PHE A 954 -7.17 -27.48 11.73
N TRP A 955 -8.10 -27.69 12.67
CA TRP A 955 -8.35 -28.98 13.32
C TRP A 955 -9.01 -30.01 12.39
N LEU A 956 -9.74 -29.57 11.35
CA LEU A 956 -10.29 -30.41 10.27
C LEU A 956 -9.14 -30.81 9.34
N LEU A 957 -8.31 -29.86 8.91
CA LEU A 957 -7.11 -30.15 8.12
C LEU A 957 -6.15 -31.11 8.86
N ASP A 958 -5.94 -30.93 10.18
CA ASP A 958 -5.23 -31.90 11.03
C ASP A 958 -5.81 -33.33 10.89
N ALA A 959 -7.14 -33.46 10.77
CA ALA A 959 -7.84 -34.73 10.65
C ALA A 959 -7.73 -35.32 9.23
N LEU A 960 -7.78 -34.49 8.19
CA LEU A 960 -7.58 -34.89 6.79
C LEU A 960 -6.11 -35.30 6.52
N LEU A 961 -5.15 -34.61 7.15
CA LEU A 961 -3.73 -34.98 7.13
C LEU A 961 -3.47 -36.29 7.89
N GLN A 962 -4.16 -36.56 9.00
CA GLN A 962 -4.10 -37.88 9.66
C GLN A 962 -4.75 -38.98 8.82
N PHE A 963 -5.85 -38.68 8.13
CA PHE A 963 -6.54 -39.62 7.24
C PHE A 963 -5.67 -40.01 6.04
N SER A 964 -5.08 -39.05 5.33
CA SER A 964 -4.16 -39.28 4.20
C SER A 964 -2.89 -40.05 4.64
N THR A 965 -2.28 -39.69 5.78
CA THR A 965 -0.98 -40.23 6.17
C THR A 965 -0.97 -41.53 6.98
N SER A 966 -2.11 -41.96 7.54
CA SER A 966 -2.13 -43.16 8.40
C SER A 966 -1.95 -44.47 7.62
N SER A 967 -1.16 -45.43 8.11
CA SER A 967 -0.93 -46.71 7.41
C SER A 967 -2.18 -47.61 7.33
N MET A 968 -3.25 -47.32 8.08
CA MET A 968 -4.43 -48.20 8.21
C MET A 968 -5.74 -47.61 7.66
N GLY A 969 -5.72 -46.46 6.97
CA GLY A 969 -6.97 -45.80 6.54
C GLY A 969 -7.87 -45.39 7.70
N ARG A 970 -7.30 -45.12 8.88
CA ARG A 970 -8.06 -44.78 10.09
C ARG A 970 -8.52 -43.33 10.01
N ILE A 971 -9.72 -43.14 9.48
CA ILE A 971 -10.51 -41.92 9.65
C ILE A 971 -10.50 -41.55 11.15
N PRO A 972 -10.15 -40.33 11.56
CA PRO A 972 -10.17 -39.92 12.96
C PRO A 972 -11.54 -40.12 13.60
N ARG A 973 -11.60 -40.61 14.86
CA ARG A 973 -12.88 -40.96 15.53
C ARG A 973 -13.93 -39.84 15.49
N ILE A 974 -13.49 -38.58 15.63
CA ILE A 974 -14.34 -37.39 15.59
C ILE A 974 -15.07 -37.20 14.24
N LEU A 975 -14.53 -37.76 13.15
CA LEU A 975 -15.18 -37.83 11.84
C LEU A 975 -15.97 -39.15 11.70
N ILE A 976 -15.48 -40.27 12.24
CA ILE A 976 -16.19 -41.58 12.19
C ILE A 976 -17.60 -41.45 12.76
N GLU A 977 -17.75 -40.79 13.91
CA GLU A 977 -19.02 -40.69 14.67
C GLU A 977 -20.13 -39.92 13.95
N GLN A 978 -19.83 -39.27 12.80
CA GLN A 978 -20.81 -38.55 11.98
C GLN A 978 -20.82 -38.95 10.49
N MET A 979 -19.70 -39.43 9.95
CA MET A 979 -19.58 -39.77 8.52
C MET A 979 -19.96 -41.24 8.19
N PHE A 980 -20.29 -42.05 9.19
CA PHE A 980 -20.75 -43.44 9.01
C PHE A 980 -22.21 -43.64 9.45
N THR A 981 -23.13 -43.43 8.52
CA THR A 981 -24.39 -44.20 8.49
C THR A 981 -24.16 -45.48 7.71
N PRO A 982 -24.17 -46.69 8.34
CA PRO A 982 -24.02 -47.94 7.60
C PRO A 982 -25.19 -48.17 6.65
N ASN A 983 -24.90 -48.68 5.44
CA ASN A 983 -25.89 -49.14 4.45
C ASN A 983 -26.91 -48.09 3.97
N THR A 984 -26.50 -46.84 3.79
CA THR A 984 -27.19 -45.91 2.89
C THR A 984 -26.48 -45.87 1.55
N ASP A 985 -27.20 -46.08 0.45
CA ASP A 985 -26.69 -45.77 -0.89
C ASP A 985 -26.18 -44.33 -0.96
N VAL A 986 -25.20 -44.08 -1.83
CA VAL A 986 -24.60 -42.75 -2.03
C VAL A 986 -25.56 -41.87 -2.85
N TRP A 987 -26.69 -41.52 -2.22
CA TRP A 987 -27.73 -40.70 -2.82
C TRP A 987 -27.31 -39.22 -2.76
N PHE A 988 -26.86 -38.70 -3.90
CA PHE A 988 -26.75 -37.26 -4.13
C PHE A 988 -28.12 -36.69 -4.49
N ASP A 989 -28.36 -35.43 -4.11
CA ASP A 989 -29.60 -34.75 -4.46
C ASP A 989 -29.62 -34.50 -5.98
N SER A 990 -30.56 -35.13 -6.67
CA SER A 990 -30.70 -35.04 -8.13
C SER A 990 -31.09 -33.64 -8.64
N SER A 991 -31.42 -32.69 -7.75
CA SER A 991 -31.63 -31.28 -8.09
C SER A 991 -30.33 -30.47 -8.19
N LEU A 992 -29.18 -31.00 -7.74
CA LEU A 992 -27.88 -30.34 -7.88
C LEU A 992 -27.39 -30.40 -9.33
N THR A 993 -27.00 -29.25 -9.88
CA THR A 993 -26.42 -29.10 -11.21
C THR A 993 -24.90 -28.98 -11.17
N ALA A 994 -24.24 -29.31 -12.29
CA ALA A 994 -22.80 -29.08 -12.43
C ALA A 994 -22.53 -27.58 -12.64
N PRO A 995 -21.43 -27.03 -12.09
CA PRO A 995 -21.00 -25.68 -12.43
C PRO A 995 -20.71 -25.58 -13.93
N SER A 996 -21.18 -24.50 -14.56
CA SER A 996 -21.02 -24.25 -16.00
C SER A 996 -19.95 -23.18 -16.23
N ARG A 997 -19.02 -23.43 -17.17
CA ARG A 997 -17.98 -22.46 -17.54
C ARG A 997 -18.61 -21.14 -17.99
N SER A 998 -18.19 -20.03 -17.40
CA SER A 998 -18.76 -18.69 -17.66
C SER A 998 -18.41 -18.24 -19.08
N LYS A 999 -19.43 -18.03 -19.93
CA LYS A 999 -19.26 -17.67 -21.35
C LYS A 999 -18.52 -16.35 -21.60
N ASN A 1000 -18.41 -15.50 -20.57
CA ASN A 1000 -17.80 -14.17 -20.64
C ASN A 1000 -16.59 -14.03 -19.71
N SER A 1001 -16.07 -15.13 -19.13
CA SER A 1001 -14.87 -15.10 -18.29
C SER A 1001 -13.67 -14.56 -19.08
N GLN A 1002 -12.89 -13.67 -18.47
CA GLN A 1002 -11.66 -13.13 -19.05
C GLN A 1002 -10.41 -13.81 -18.47
N LEU A 1003 -10.53 -15.03 -17.92
CA LEU A 1003 -9.39 -15.83 -17.42
C LEU A 1003 -8.22 -15.85 -18.41
N ASN A 1004 -8.47 -15.95 -19.72
CA ASN A 1004 -7.42 -15.95 -20.75
C ASN A 1004 -6.61 -14.64 -20.90
N LEU A 1005 -6.95 -13.56 -20.18
CA LEU A 1005 -6.13 -12.35 -20.08
C LEU A 1005 -5.07 -12.44 -18.98
N TYR A 1006 -5.30 -13.29 -17.97
CA TYR A 1006 -4.56 -13.32 -16.71
C TYR A 1006 -3.98 -14.70 -16.38
N SER A 1007 -4.52 -15.73 -17.02
CA SER A 1007 -4.21 -17.14 -16.81
C SER A 1007 -2.81 -17.53 -17.27
N ASN A 1008 -2.16 -18.38 -16.47
CA ASN A 1008 -0.93 -19.07 -16.87
C ASN A 1008 -1.17 -20.16 -17.93
N VAL A 1009 -2.44 -20.50 -18.17
CA VAL A 1009 -2.86 -21.78 -18.76
C VAL A 1009 -3.68 -21.60 -20.05
N ILE A 1010 -4.55 -20.58 -20.17
CA ILE A 1010 -5.38 -20.33 -21.38
C ILE A 1010 -4.80 -19.25 -22.31
N LYS A 1011 -4.66 -19.54 -23.61
CA LYS A 1011 -4.22 -18.58 -24.64
C LYS A 1011 -5.16 -17.36 -24.81
N LYS A 1012 -4.56 -16.18 -24.79
CA LYS A 1012 -5.18 -14.87 -25.05
C LYS A 1012 -5.93 -14.71 -26.38
N GLU A 1013 -5.56 -15.43 -27.45
CA GLU A 1013 -6.09 -15.22 -28.81
C GLU A 1013 -7.31 -16.10 -29.17
N TRP A 1014 -7.83 -16.90 -28.24
CA TRP A 1014 -8.90 -17.86 -28.55
C TRP A 1014 -10.25 -17.16 -28.84
N ASP A 1015 -10.78 -17.33 -30.06
CA ASP A 1015 -12.00 -16.62 -30.49
C ASP A 1015 -13.28 -17.21 -29.88
N SER A 1016 -14.03 -16.32 -29.22
CA SER A 1016 -15.38 -16.46 -28.69
C SER A 1016 -16.40 -17.15 -29.62
N SER A 1017 -16.24 -17.06 -30.94
CA SER A 1017 -17.13 -17.70 -31.92
C SER A 1017 -17.18 -19.24 -31.81
N THR A 1018 -16.18 -19.85 -31.16
CA THR A 1018 -16.04 -21.31 -31.01
C THR A 1018 -16.67 -21.89 -29.74
N LEU A 1019 -17.21 -21.06 -28.83
CA LEU A 1019 -17.71 -21.46 -27.49
C LEU A 1019 -19.04 -22.25 -27.53
N ASN A 1020 -18.98 -23.50 -27.99
CA ASN A 1020 -20.14 -24.39 -28.08
C ASN A 1020 -19.89 -25.86 -27.68
N THR A 1021 -19.08 -26.10 -26.65
CA THR A 1021 -18.97 -27.38 -25.92
C THR A 1021 -18.67 -27.16 -24.43
N SER A 1022 -18.91 -28.16 -23.59
CA SER A 1022 -18.70 -28.13 -22.14
C SER A 1022 -17.26 -28.41 -21.70
N TYR A 1023 -16.27 -28.22 -22.57
CA TYR A 1023 -14.85 -28.53 -22.36
C TYR A 1023 -14.01 -27.57 -23.20
N LEU A 1024 -12.86 -27.12 -22.67
CA LEU A 1024 -11.86 -26.38 -23.44
C LEU A 1024 -11.00 -27.37 -24.27
N PRO A 1025 -10.80 -27.14 -25.57
CA PRO A 1025 -9.96 -28.00 -26.41
C PRO A 1025 -8.47 -27.81 -26.10
N LEU A 1026 -7.63 -28.80 -26.39
CA LEU A 1026 -6.19 -28.78 -26.06
C LEU A 1026 -5.46 -27.58 -26.69
N GLU A 1027 -5.93 -27.13 -27.86
CA GLU A 1027 -5.40 -25.99 -28.60
C GLU A 1027 -5.64 -24.64 -27.89
N ALA A 1028 -6.58 -24.55 -26.94
CA ALA A 1028 -6.81 -23.36 -26.14
C ALA A 1028 -5.74 -23.12 -25.07
N TYR A 1029 -4.97 -24.16 -24.70
CA TYR A 1029 -3.97 -24.12 -23.64
C TYR A 1029 -2.62 -23.58 -24.13
N TYR A 1030 -1.85 -22.88 -23.30
CA TYR A 1030 -0.50 -22.43 -23.67
C TYR A 1030 0.44 -23.61 -23.99
N SER A 1031 1.46 -23.35 -24.82
CA SER A 1031 2.56 -24.30 -25.01
C SER A 1031 3.42 -24.32 -23.75
N VAL A 1032 3.55 -25.49 -23.12
CA VAL A 1032 4.36 -25.70 -21.92
C VAL A 1032 5.79 -25.23 -22.15
N LYS A 1033 6.23 -24.22 -21.39
CA LYS A 1033 7.67 -23.96 -21.21
C LYS A 1033 8.22 -25.07 -20.33
N SER A 1034 9.36 -25.66 -20.70
CA SER A 1034 10.05 -26.65 -19.88
C SER A 1034 10.13 -26.19 -18.43
N CYS A 1035 9.85 -27.10 -17.49
CA CYS A 1035 9.87 -26.85 -16.05
C CYS A 1035 11.00 -25.91 -15.63
N TYR A 1036 10.68 -24.92 -14.78
CA TYR A 1036 11.60 -23.89 -14.31
C TYR A 1036 12.65 -24.40 -13.29
N ILE A 1037 13.17 -25.61 -13.53
CA ILE A 1037 14.50 -26.02 -13.10
C ILE A 1037 15.46 -24.99 -13.68
N ALA A 1038 15.98 -24.10 -12.83
CA ALA A 1038 16.78 -22.96 -13.25
C ALA A 1038 17.90 -23.43 -14.20
N PRO A 1039 18.02 -22.82 -15.40
CA PRO A 1039 18.79 -23.41 -16.49
C PRO A 1039 20.27 -23.53 -16.14
N THR A 1040 20.86 -24.69 -16.42
CA THR A 1040 22.32 -24.77 -16.57
C THR A 1040 22.73 -23.79 -17.67
N ALA A 1041 23.60 -22.84 -17.32
CA ALA A 1041 23.80 -21.60 -18.07
C ALA A 1041 24.49 -21.80 -19.44
N SER A 1042 23.74 -22.29 -20.42
CA SER A 1042 24.16 -22.36 -21.83
C SER A 1042 22.96 -22.50 -22.77
N ILE A 1043 22.69 -21.44 -23.54
CA ILE A 1043 22.27 -21.48 -24.96
C ILE A 1043 22.36 -20.05 -25.52
N SER A 1044 22.62 -19.94 -26.83
CA SER A 1044 22.74 -18.67 -27.54
C SER A 1044 21.40 -17.97 -27.73
N ILE A 1045 21.39 -16.65 -27.63
CA ILE A 1045 20.29 -15.77 -28.05
C ILE A 1045 20.68 -15.11 -29.39
N ASP A 1046 19.70 -14.92 -30.28
CA ASP A 1046 19.90 -14.26 -31.57
C ASP A 1046 20.35 -12.80 -31.44
N LYS A 1047 21.06 -12.32 -32.46
CA LYS A 1047 21.54 -10.94 -32.56
C LYS A 1047 20.63 -10.11 -33.46
N ASP A 1048 19.54 -9.61 -32.89
CA ASP A 1048 18.75 -8.53 -33.51
C ASP A 1048 18.59 -7.36 -32.53
N GLU A 1049 18.40 -6.16 -33.09
CA GLU A 1049 18.80 -4.90 -32.44
C GLU A 1049 17.80 -4.38 -31.38
N PRO A 1050 18.29 -3.70 -30.31
CA PRO A 1050 17.42 -3.02 -29.37
C PRO A 1050 16.74 -1.80 -30.02
N ASN A 1051 15.44 -1.91 -30.27
CA ASN A 1051 14.62 -0.83 -30.83
C ASN A 1051 14.75 0.49 -30.03
N GLU A 1052 14.63 1.62 -30.73
CA GLU A 1052 14.84 3.00 -30.21
C GLU A 1052 13.77 3.50 -29.21
N SER A 1053 13.12 2.63 -28.44
CA SER A 1053 11.95 2.95 -27.61
C SER A 1053 12.26 3.23 -26.13
N PHE A 1054 13.50 3.04 -25.67
CA PHE A 1054 13.92 3.45 -24.33
C PHE A 1054 13.86 4.99 -24.20
N TYR A 1055 13.18 5.48 -23.16
CA TYR A 1055 13.16 6.90 -22.81
C TYR A 1055 14.60 7.40 -22.67
N HIS A 1056 15.05 8.28 -23.57
CA HIS A 1056 16.35 8.93 -23.45
C HIS A 1056 16.40 9.72 -22.13
N PRO A 1057 17.28 9.36 -21.17
CA PRO A 1057 17.37 10.09 -19.91
C PRO A 1057 17.79 11.54 -20.19
N GLN A 1058 17.13 12.49 -19.53
CA GLN A 1058 17.66 13.86 -19.50
C GLN A 1058 19.01 13.84 -18.77
N ARG A 1059 19.96 14.68 -19.19
CA ARG A 1059 21.29 14.75 -18.56
C ARG A 1059 21.15 14.92 -17.05
N LEU A 1060 21.72 13.99 -16.28
CA LEU A 1060 21.67 13.93 -14.82
C LEU A 1060 21.80 15.32 -14.17
N LEU A 1061 20.70 15.82 -13.62
CA LEU A 1061 20.59 17.16 -13.00
C LEU A 1061 21.23 17.24 -11.60
N LEU A 1062 22.14 16.32 -11.31
CA LEU A 1062 22.66 15.98 -9.99
C LEU A 1062 24.16 16.29 -9.85
N TYR A 1063 24.81 16.61 -10.97
CA TYR A 1063 26.04 17.39 -10.97
C TYR A 1063 25.69 18.88 -10.86
N PRO A 1064 26.53 19.71 -10.18
CA PRO A 1064 26.23 21.12 -9.96
C PRO A 1064 26.36 21.94 -11.26
N VAL A 1065 25.26 22.08 -11.99
CA VAL A 1065 25.17 22.91 -13.20
C VAL A 1065 24.97 24.38 -12.83
N GLU A 1066 26.05 25.16 -12.96
CA GLU A 1066 26.13 26.62 -13.12
C GLU A 1066 25.26 27.50 -12.21
N LEU A 1067 25.91 28.08 -11.20
CA LEU A 1067 25.38 29.21 -10.41
C LEU A 1067 25.26 30.47 -11.29
N TYR A 1068 24.05 30.80 -11.75
CA TYR A 1068 23.77 32.13 -12.29
C TYR A 1068 23.76 33.18 -11.16
N PRO A 1069 24.54 34.27 -11.25
CA PRO A 1069 24.62 35.28 -10.21
C PRO A 1069 23.40 36.21 -10.26
N SER A 1070 22.43 35.99 -9.37
CA SER A 1070 21.33 36.93 -9.13
C SER A 1070 21.78 38.10 -8.25
N GLU A 1071 22.28 39.17 -8.87
CA GLU A 1071 22.58 40.42 -8.15
C GLU A 1071 21.32 41.04 -7.51
N LYS A 1072 21.19 40.89 -6.18
CA LYS A 1072 20.82 41.98 -5.27
C LYS A 1072 21.11 41.62 -3.81
N LEU A 1073 21.82 42.51 -3.14
CA LEU A 1073 22.17 42.36 -1.73
C LEU A 1073 20.97 42.64 -0.82
N TYR A 1074 20.80 41.81 0.20
CA TYR A 1074 20.49 42.29 1.55
C TYR A 1074 21.38 41.55 2.55
N THR A 1075 21.91 42.28 3.54
CA THR A 1075 23.09 41.85 4.30
C THR A 1075 22.77 41.24 5.66
N THR A 1076 23.06 39.93 5.78
CA THR A 1076 23.67 39.27 6.95
C THR A 1076 23.06 39.46 8.36
N HIS A 1077 22.81 38.34 9.03
CA HIS A 1077 23.18 38.17 10.45
C HIS A 1077 23.95 36.86 10.61
N TYR A 1078 24.94 36.84 11.51
CA TYR A 1078 26.07 35.92 11.46
C TYR A 1078 26.04 34.77 12.48
N CYS A 1079 26.72 33.68 12.12
CA CYS A 1079 27.56 32.94 13.07
C CYS A 1079 29.03 33.34 12.80
N HIS A 1080 29.78 33.72 13.84
CA HIS A 1080 31.22 34.01 13.81
C HIS A 1080 31.96 32.94 14.65
N SER A 1081 33.29 32.77 14.63
CA SER A 1081 34.46 33.60 14.26
C SER A 1081 35.62 32.66 13.81
N PHE A 1082 36.72 33.07 13.15
CA PHE A 1082 37.80 33.95 13.65
C PHE A 1082 38.71 34.52 12.52
N THR A 1083 39.40 35.62 12.87
CA THR A 1083 40.70 36.21 12.38
C THR A 1083 41.54 35.51 11.30
N SER A 1084 42.34 36.18 10.45
CA SER A 1084 42.63 37.63 10.20
C SER A 1084 43.72 37.82 9.12
N ILE A 1085 43.93 39.05 8.61
CA ILE A 1085 45.16 39.68 8.02
C ILE A 1085 44.98 40.35 6.63
N LEU A 1086 45.76 41.44 6.47
CA LEU A 1086 46.04 42.38 5.36
C LEU A 1086 46.50 41.74 4.02
N SER A 1087 46.53 42.41 2.85
CA SER A 1087 46.07 43.77 2.43
C SER A 1087 46.10 44.00 0.90
N SER A 1088 45.49 45.13 0.48
CA SER A 1088 45.96 46.11 -0.54
C SER A 1088 46.06 45.77 -2.04
N ASP A 1089 45.45 46.66 -2.84
CA ASP A 1089 45.94 47.20 -4.13
C ASP A 1089 45.99 46.30 -5.39
N LYS A 1090 45.85 46.80 -6.63
CA LYS A 1090 45.20 48.02 -7.21
C LYS A 1090 45.16 47.88 -8.75
N ASN A 1091 44.49 48.81 -9.44
CA ASN A 1091 44.63 49.15 -10.88
C ASN A 1091 44.28 48.03 -11.91
N SER A 1092 43.22 48.10 -12.73
CA SER A 1092 42.84 49.08 -13.79
C SER A 1092 43.60 48.93 -15.12
N PHE A 1093 42.88 48.74 -16.24
CA PHE A 1093 42.91 49.51 -17.52
C PHE A 1093 41.90 48.81 -18.49
N LEU A 1094 40.80 49.39 -19.00
CA LEU A 1094 40.56 50.48 -19.99
C LEU A 1094 40.64 50.02 -21.47
N ILE A 1095 39.88 50.72 -22.36
CA ILE A 1095 39.91 50.67 -23.86
C ILE A 1095 39.14 49.44 -24.47
N ASN A 1096 38.23 49.54 -25.46
CA ASN A 1096 37.76 50.67 -26.31
C ASN A 1096 36.27 50.58 -26.76
N LYS A 1097 35.76 51.65 -27.42
CA LYS A 1097 34.52 51.67 -28.25
C LYS A 1097 34.83 52.17 -29.67
N PRO A 1098 34.10 51.72 -30.71
CA PRO A 1098 33.13 52.58 -31.45
C PRO A 1098 31.75 51.86 -31.60
N LYS A 1099 30.57 52.46 -31.90
CA LYS A 1099 30.11 53.39 -32.97
C LYS A 1099 30.14 52.73 -34.39
N LEU A 1100 29.16 52.85 -35.31
CA LEU A 1100 27.87 53.59 -35.38
C LEU A 1100 26.98 53.11 -36.59
N LEU A 1101 25.68 53.41 -36.54
CA LEU A 1101 24.77 53.83 -37.66
C LEU A 1101 24.10 52.87 -38.70
N LEU A 1102 23.02 53.43 -39.30
CA LEU A 1102 22.05 53.01 -40.35
C LEU A 1102 21.16 51.78 -40.05
N GLN A 1103 19.82 51.75 -40.26
CA GLN A 1103 18.88 52.25 -41.30
C GLN A 1103 18.97 51.47 -42.64
N SER A 1104 18.08 50.51 -42.95
CA SER A 1104 16.63 50.57 -43.29
C SER A 1104 16.34 50.89 -44.77
N ILE A 1105 15.38 50.18 -45.42
CA ILE A 1105 14.16 50.71 -46.10
C ILE A 1105 13.45 49.66 -47.00
N ASN A 1106 12.20 49.95 -47.39
CA ASN A 1106 11.30 49.31 -48.40
C ASN A 1106 10.59 47.98 -48.02
N ASP A 1107 9.33 47.74 -48.37
CA ASP A 1107 8.25 48.56 -49.00
C ASP A 1107 6.95 48.41 -48.15
N PHE A 1108 6.14 49.43 -47.86
CA PHE A 1108 5.14 50.12 -48.74
C PHE A 1108 4.06 49.17 -49.29
N ILE A 1109 2.76 49.50 -49.32
CA ILE A 1109 1.98 50.75 -49.12
C ILE A 1109 0.62 50.35 -48.45
N GLN A 1110 -0.36 51.15 -47.96
CA GLN A 1110 -0.97 52.39 -48.47
C GLN A 1110 -1.58 53.33 -47.37
N LEU A 1111 -2.91 53.56 -47.35
CA LEU A 1111 -3.68 54.66 -46.74
C LEU A 1111 -4.91 54.10 -45.93
N ASP A 1112 -5.65 54.78 -45.04
CA ASP A 1112 -5.75 56.24 -44.73
C ASP A 1112 -6.28 56.57 -43.29
N LEU A 1113 -5.79 57.70 -42.74
CA LEU A 1113 -6.40 58.78 -41.89
C LEU A 1113 -7.35 58.56 -40.66
N TYR A 1114 -6.98 59.27 -39.57
CA TYR A 1114 -7.80 60.10 -38.61
C TYR A 1114 -8.62 59.53 -37.41
N THR A 1115 -7.93 59.46 -36.25
CA THR A 1115 -8.22 60.12 -34.95
C THR A 1115 -9.61 60.11 -34.22
N SER A 1116 -9.53 59.74 -32.92
CA SER A 1116 -10.05 60.43 -31.71
C SER A 1116 -11.44 60.13 -31.08
N TYR A 1117 -11.36 59.70 -29.81
CA TYR A 1117 -12.18 60.00 -28.61
C TYR A 1117 -13.72 59.74 -28.52
N ASN A 1118 -14.14 59.46 -27.26
CA ASN A 1118 -15.50 59.52 -26.70
C ASN A 1118 -16.56 58.49 -27.17
N VAL A 1119 -16.46 57.26 -26.67
CA VAL A 1119 -17.52 56.21 -26.81
C VAL A 1119 -18.38 56.05 -25.53
N THR A 1120 -17.87 56.43 -24.36
CA THR A 1120 -18.49 56.16 -23.03
C THR A 1120 -19.86 56.80 -22.78
N PHE A 1121 -20.26 57.81 -23.57
CA PHE A 1121 -21.57 58.46 -23.41
C PHE A 1121 -22.70 57.80 -24.23
N ILE A 1122 -22.37 57.05 -25.29
CA ILE A 1122 -23.38 56.48 -26.21
C ILE A 1122 -23.92 55.13 -25.70
N CYS A 1123 -23.06 54.29 -25.13
CA CYS A 1123 -23.47 53.00 -24.56
C CYS A 1123 -24.53 53.15 -23.44
N PHE A 1124 -24.47 54.23 -22.67
CA PHE A 1124 -25.40 54.48 -21.56
C PHE A 1124 -26.83 54.78 -22.05
N ILE A 1125 -26.97 55.45 -23.20
CA ILE A 1125 -28.27 55.75 -23.82
C ILE A 1125 -28.87 54.48 -24.46
N ILE A 1126 -28.05 53.66 -25.12
CA ILE A 1126 -28.49 52.39 -25.73
C ILE A 1126 -29.03 51.43 -24.66
N LEU A 1127 -28.36 51.32 -23.51
CA LEU A 1127 -28.80 50.46 -22.40
C LEU A 1127 -30.20 50.86 -21.88
N LEU A 1128 -30.45 52.17 -21.73
CA LEU A 1128 -31.73 52.72 -21.29
C LEU A 1128 -32.87 52.44 -22.27
N ILE A 1129 -32.60 52.49 -23.58
CA ILE A 1129 -33.60 52.22 -24.63
C ILE A 1129 -34.00 50.73 -24.63
N VAL A 1130 -33.06 49.80 -24.46
CA VAL A 1130 -33.35 48.35 -24.44
C VAL A 1130 -34.20 47.96 -23.22
N VAL A 1131 -33.90 48.51 -22.04
CA VAL A 1131 -34.69 48.27 -20.81
C VAL A 1131 -36.13 48.78 -20.96
N CYS A 1132 -36.31 49.98 -21.52
CA CYS A 1132 -37.64 50.53 -21.79
C CYS A 1132 -38.43 49.75 -22.86
N TYR A 1133 -37.76 49.07 -23.79
CA TYR A 1133 -38.41 48.26 -24.83
C TYR A 1133 -39.00 46.95 -24.27
N PHE A 1134 -38.25 46.23 -23.42
CA PHE A 1134 -38.70 44.95 -22.87
C PHE A 1134 -39.81 45.07 -21.81
N CYS A 1135 -39.88 46.17 -21.06
CA CYS A 1135 -40.92 46.37 -20.04
C CYS A 1135 -42.35 46.54 -20.59
N LYS A 1136 -42.58 46.59 -21.91
CA LYS A 1136 -43.89 46.98 -22.48
C LYS A 1136 -44.77 45.84 -22.98
N HIS A 1137 -44.30 44.58 -23.05
CA HIS A 1137 -45.01 43.55 -23.85
C HIS A 1137 -45.42 42.21 -23.20
N CYS A 1138 -45.15 41.97 -21.91
CA CYS A 1138 -45.45 40.69 -21.25
C CYS A 1138 -46.38 40.80 -20.02
N ILE A 1139 -47.48 41.54 -20.13
CA ILE A 1139 -48.64 41.41 -19.22
C ILE A 1139 -49.89 41.10 -20.06
N MET A 1140 -50.19 39.81 -20.23
CA MET A 1140 -51.53 39.20 -20.35
C MET A 1140 -51.43 37.76 -20.86
N TYR A 1141 -51.33 36.79 -19.95
CA TYR A 1141 -52.08 35.53 -19.97
C TYR A 1141 -51.93 34.85 -18.60
N PHE A 1142 -53.05 34.39 -18.02
CA PHE A 1142 -53.12 33.93 -16.63
C PHE A 1142 -53.39 32.42 -16.56
N SER A 1143 -52.59 31.69 -15.78
CA SER A 1143 -53.04 30.65 -14.82
C SER A 1143 -51.85 30.01 -14.09
N ASN A 1144 -52.10 29.37 -12.95
CA ASN A 1144 -51.16 28.54 -12.18
C ASN A 1144 -49.85 29.22 -11.70
N SER A 1145 -49.96 30.24 -10.84
CA SER A 1145 -48.82 30.77 -10.06
C SER A 1145 -49.22 31.40 -8.72
N ILE A 1146 -49.74 30.60 -7.79
CA ILE A 1146 -50.12 31.06 -6.42
C ILE A 1146 -49.20 30.47 -5.31
N LEU A 1147 -48.45 29.40 -5.59
CA LEU A 1147 -47.50 28.81 -4.62
C LEU A 1147 -46.09 29.44 -4.60
N TYR A 1148 -45.62 30.03 -5.70
CA TYR A 1148 -44.23 30.52 -5.77
C TYR A 1148 -44.01 31.89 -5.11
N VAL A 1149 -44.96 32.83 -5.27
CA VAL A 1149 -44.86 34.18 -4.68
C VAL A 1149 -45.00 34.12 -3.15
N THR A 1150 -45.87 33.25 -2.65
CA THR A 1150 -46.05 33.00 -1.21
C THR A 1150 -44.80 32.36 -0.59
N GLY A 1151 -44.18 31.38 -1.27
CA GLY A 1151 -42.91 30.78 -0.85
C GLY A 1151 -41.75 31.78 -0.76
N TRP A 1152 -41.60 32.68 -1.74
CA TRP A 1152 -40.55 33.71 -1.72
C TRP A 1152 -40.75 34.74 -0.60
N ILE A 1153 -41.98 35.21 -0.40
CA ILE A 1153 -42.33 36.14 0.70
C ILE A 1153 -42.08 35.47 2.06
N LEU A 1154 -42.49 34.21 2.25
CA LEU A 1154 -42.21 33.44 3.46
C LEU A 1154 -40.71 33.23 3.69
N SER A 1155 -39.93 32.97 2.64
CA SER A 1155 -38.47 32.83 2.73
C SER A 1155 -37.81 34.15 3.17
N MET A 1156 -38.20 35.29 2.59
CA MET A 1156 -37.65 36.59 2.96
C MET A 1156 -38.08 37.02 4.38
N ILE A 1157 -39.33 36.75 4.77
CA ILE A 1157 -39.80 36.94 6.15
C ILE A 1157 -39.02 36.04 7.13
N ARG A 1158 -38.73 34.78 6.77
CA ARG A 1158 -37.93 33.86 7.59
C ARG A 1158 -36.48 34.34 7.73
N TYR A 1159 -35.86 34.85 6.66
CA TYR A 1159 -34.51 35.43 6.71
C TYR A 1159 -34.46 36.72 7.54
N MET A 1160 -35.47 37.60 7.41
CA MET A 1160 -35.62 38.78 8.26
C MET A 1160 -35.83 38.41 9.74
N LEU A 1161 -36.72 37.45 10.03
CA LEU A 1161 -36.93 36.95 11.40
C LEU A 1161 -35.67 36.32 11.97
N VAL A 1162 -34.90 35.54 11.21
CA VAL A 1162 -33.63 34.98 11.68
C VAL A 1162 -32.62 36.10 11.98
N ARG A 1163 -32.48 37.14 11.14
CA ARG A 1163 -31.61 38.28 11.45
C ARG A 1163 -32.10 39.10 12.65
N ILE A 1164 -33.40 39.29 12.80
CA ILE A 1164 -34.00 40.01 13.96
C ILE A 1164 -33.80 39.20 15.24
N LEU A 1165 -34.03 37.88 15.22
CA LEU A 1165 -33.78 36.99 16.36
C LEU A 1165 -32.30 36.89 16.70
N PHE A 1166 -31.40 36.87 15.71
CA PHE A 1166 -29.95 36.91 15.95
C PHE A 1166 -29.49 38.27 16.50
N GLY A 1167 -30.09 39.37 16.06
CA GLY A 1167 -29.89 40.70 16.64
C GLY A 1167 -30.38 40.80 18.09
N LEU A 1168 -31.58 40.31 18.38
CA LEU A 1168 -32.15 40.23 19.72
C LEU A 1168 -31.36 39.30 20.63
N TYR A 1169 -30.88 38.16 20.13
CA TYR A 1169 -29.99 37.25 20.87
C TYR A 1169 -28.67 37.93 21.24
N ASN A 1170 -28.07 38.71 20.35
CA ASN A 1170 -26.85 39.46 20.65
C ASN A 1170 -27.12 40.61 21.64
N LEU A 1171 -28.24 41.33 21.52
CA LEU A 1171 -28.67 42.34 22.51
C LEU A 1171 -28.92 41.71 23.91
N TRP A 1172 -29.53 40.52 23.95
CA TRP A 1172 -29.77 39.75 25.18
C TRP A 1172 -28.46 39.25 25.80
N ARG A 1173 -27.52 38.75 24.99
CA ARG A 1173 -26.16 38.36 25.41
C ARG A 1173 -25.38 39.54 25.99
N VAL A 1174 -25.49 40.74 25.39
CA VAL A 1174 -24.87 41.97 25.90
C VAL A 1174 -25.51 42.41 27.23
N HIS A 1175 -26.85 42.38 27.36
CA HIS A 1175 -27.51 42.75 28.62
C HIS A 1175 -27.18 41.80 29.78
N ILE A 1176 -27.02 40.49 29.52
CA ILE A 1176 -26.61 39.52 30.55
C ILE A 1176 -25.14 39.73 30.98
N SER A 1177 -24.25 40.09 30.05
CA SER A 1177 -22.86 40.50 30.39
C SER A 1177 -22.86 41.63 31.43
N ASP A 1178 -23.63 42.69 31.21
CA ASP A 1178 -23.64 43.86 32.12
C ASP A 1178 -24.37 43.60 33.43
N PHE A 1179 -25.35 42.70 33.47
CA PHE A 1179 -26.01 42.31 34.72
C PHE A 1179 -25.06 41.52 35.63
N SER A 1180 -24.26 40.60 35.06
CA SER A 1180 -23.27 39.81 35.83
C SER A 1180 -22.20 40.68 36.52
N LYS A 1181 -21.72 41.71 35.82
CA LYS A 1181 -20.64 42.60 36.30
C LYS A 1181 -21.06 43.55 37.43
N LYS A 1182 -22.36 43.81 37.62
CA LYS A 1182 -22.87 44.66 38.71
C LYS A 1182 -23.26 43.90 39.99
N VAL A 1183 -23.33 42.58 39.95
CA VAL A 1183 -23.67 41.76 41.14
C VAL A 1183 -22.42 41.31 41.90
N PHE A 1184 -21.33 41.00 41.21
CA PHE A 1184 -20.14 40.41 41.85
C PHE A 1184 -19.22 41.39 42.61
N SER A 1185 -19.38 42.70 42.45
CA SER A 1185 -18.50 43.71 43.06
C SER A 1185 -18.90 44.14 44.49
N LYS A 1186 -19.80 43.42 45.18
CA LYS A 1186 -20.42 43.90 46.44
C LYS A 1186 -20.63 42.86 47.55
N VAL A 1187 -19.96 41.70 47.50
CA VAL A 1187 -20.20 40.59 48.45
C VAL A 1187 -18.97 40.20 49.31
N TYR A 1188 -17.73 40.47 48.87
CA TYR A 1188 -16.51 40.17 49.65
C TYR A 1188 -15.82 41.43 50.18
N ALA A 1189 -16.47 42.08 51.16
CA ALA A 1189 -15.89 43.20 51.91
C ALA A 1189 -16.54 43.38 53.30
N THR A 1190 -16.39 42.41 54.21
CA THR A 1190 -16.47 42.62 55.68
C THR A 1190 -15.98 41.39 56.46
N ASN A 1191 -15.23 41.62 57.55
CA ASN A 1191 -14.94 40.72 58.68
C ASN A 1191 -14.12 39.43 58.38
N ASN A 1192 -13.10 39.04 59.18
CA ASN A 1192 -12.42 39.77 60.26
C ASN A 1192 -10.98 39.26 60.53
N SER A 1193 -10.20 40.12 61.17
CA SER A 1193 -8.92 39.96 61.90
C SER A 1193 -8.58 38.56 62.49
N THR A 1194 -7.32 38.11 62.65
CA THR A 1194 -6.19 38.75 63.38
C THR A 1194 -4.85 38.00 63.13
N GLY A 1195 -3.71 38.72 63.27
CA GLY A 1195 -2.36 38.22 63.63
C GLY A 1195 -1.64 37.17 62.74
N SER A 1196 -0.32 36.98 62.77
CA SER A 1196 0.88 37.81 63.06
C SER A 1196 2.09 36.87 63.26
N SER A 1197 3.29 37.32 62.90
CA SER A 1197 4.63 36.85 63.36
C SER A 1197 5.25 35.53 62.81
N SER A 1198 6.55 35.65 62.47
CA SER A 1198 7.68 34.69 62.61
C SER A 1198 7.69 33.32 61.89
N SER A 1199 8.85 32.77 61.47
CA SER A 1199 10.20 33.35 61.22
C SER A 1199 11.17 32.32 60.58
N THR A 1200 12.06 32.80 59.69
CA THR A 1200 13.50 32.45 59.54
C THR A 1200 14.04 31.01 59.42
N THR A 1201 15.03 30.85 58.51
CA THR A 1201 16.30 30.04 58.65
C THR A 1201 16.20 28.50 58.79
N ASP A 1202 16.68 27.69 57.84
CA ASP A 1202 18.08 27.16 57.68
C ASP A 1202 18.17 25.70 58.22
N GLU A 1203 19.14 24.81 57.93
CA GLU A 1203 20.22 24.76 56.92
C GLU A 1203 20.58 23.29 56.56
N THR A 1204 21.36 23.10 55.49
CA THR A 1204 22.32 22.00 55.20
C THR A 1204 22.13 20.53 55.68
N SER A 1205 21.90 19.64 54.70
CA SER A 1205 22.85 18.56 54.29
C SER A 1205 22.86 17.12 54.90
N ARG A 1206 23.19 16.17 53.98
CA ARG A 1206 24.06 14.96 54.14
C ARG A 1206 23.81 13.94 55.27
N LEU A 1207 23.32 12.74 54.91
CA LEU A 1207 24.14 11.51 54.73
C LEU A 1207 23.28 10.29 54.30
N SER A 1208 23.92 9.13 54.07
CA SER A 1208 23.33 7.90 53.52
C SER A 1208 23.50 6.69 54.49
N PRO A 1209 23.25 5.40 54.15
CA PRO A 1209 22.18 4.62 54.82
C PRO A 1209 22.67 3.37 55.60
N SER A 1210 21.80 2.70 56.37
CA SER A 1210 21.80 1.20 56.55
C SER A 1210 20.76 0.57 57.53
N ILE A 1211 20.15 -0.55 57.09
CA ILE A 1211 19.83 -1.81 57.84
C ILE A 1211 18.67 -1.83 58.91
N VAL A 1212 18.18 -3.05 59.21
CA VAL A 1212 17.26 -3.55 60.29
C VAL A 1212 15.73 -3.67 60.04
N GLN A 1213 15.35 -4.81 59.43
CA GLN A 1213 14.37 -5.85 59.87
C GLN A 1213 13.17 -5.60 60.85
N LYS A 1214 12.01 -6.17 60.42
CA LYS A 1214 11.08 -7.14 61.12
C LYS A 1214 10.00 -6.72 62.15
N ILE A 1215 8.81 -7.36 61.96
CA ILE A 1215 7.81 -7.84 62.97
C ILE A 1215 7.02 -6.72 63.70
N SER A 1216 5.75 -6.85 64.13
CA SER A 1216 4.71 -7.90 64.14
C SER A 1216 3.47 -7.48 63.31
N GLN A 1217 2.62 -8.34 62.71
CA GLN A 1217 1.82 -9.48 63.21
C GLN A 1217 0.64 -9.07 64.15
N GLN A 1218 -0.51 -9.75 63.96
CA GLN A 1218 -1.78 -9.70 64.73
C GLN A 1218 -2.74 -8.51 64.50
N ASN A 1219 -4.07 -8.63 64.69
CA ASN A 1219 -5.02 -9.74 64.41
C ASN A 1219 -6.49 -9.20 64.57
N ARG A 1220 -7.50 -9.99 64.16
CA ARG A 1220 -8.96 -9.83 64.45
C ARG A 1220 -9.67 -8.60 63.81
N SER A 1221 -10.99 -8.62 63.57
CA SER A 1221 -11.93 -9.74 63.34
C SER A 1221 -13.27 -9.23 62.78
N ASN A 1222 -13.93 -10.10 62.00
CA ASN A 1222 -15.34 -10.13 61.58
C ASN A 1222 -16.35 -9.15 62.22
N ILE A 1223 -17.22 -8.57 61.38
CA ILE A 1223 -18.69 -8.63 61.50
C ILE A 1223 -19.29 -8.48 60.09
N HIS A 1224 -20.32 -9.27 59.76
CA HIS A 1224 -21.13 -9.14 58.53
C HIS A 1224 -22.38 -8.27 58.80
N VAL A 1225 -23.01 -7.74 57.75
CA VAL A 1225 -24.43 -8.03 57.36
C VAL A 1225 -25.02 -6.94 56.44
N CYS A 1226 -25.32 -7.34 55.20
CA CYS A 1226 -26.45 -6.94 54.34
C CYS A 1226 -26.75 -5.48 53.89
N VAL A 1227 -26.74 -5.33 52.55
CA VAL A 1227 -27.90 -5.00 51.69
C VAL A 1227 -28.15 -3.55 51.22
N HIS A 1228 -28.29 -3.46 49.89
CA HIS A 1228 -28.79 -2.37 49.03
C HIS A 1228 -27.97 -1.06 48.95
N ARG A 1229 -27.84 -0.44 47.78
CA ARG A 1229 -28.43 -0.76 46.46
C ARG A 1229 -27.42 -0.61 45.33
#